data_AF-A0A973H4R6-F1
#
_entry.id   AF-A0A973H4R6-F1
#
_cell.length_a   1.000
_cell.length_b   1.000
_cell.length_c   1.000
_cell.angle_alpha   90.00
_cell.angle_beta   90.00
_cell.angle_gamma   90.00
#
_symmetry.space_group_name_H-M   'P 1'
#
loop_
_entity.id
_entity.type
_entity.pdbx_description
1 polymer ?
#
loop_
_entity_poly.entity_id
_entity_poly.type
_entity_poly.pdbx_seq_one_letter_code
_entity_poly.pdbx_strand_id
1 'polypeptide(L)'
;MSYEELLSAGAVLPPDVEGAGERAVPLTARTYRHPGLEDRVVVRLVAGELGAAEDLAAGFLGLEQDAEPAVVGLGLRQSLGFPEWVLVHHPEDGHHALGVVPDLERAARQAKSRPKAALDAYLELGQRLAAAVPHFLPTFYEQAGRVFLAEENATYAAQLFTRARKAEAEHGLTVEEERLDAVFLEFALAGALPVKVLSAYGKELAARVSPQEALRRFTRLCLRRTAGGLPPSAQMANDLRRLARAAGQDADRAEQDYLAELLGLPATLRAAAGWWKGHRTALVALAERERRVRGMLLDMLPAGADRELPAMWLQVLEASGATAGLWDGALPAEERPGDGTAGWLERFLTFRERARSWRESTRMPELYPLVERAADRLRAELGASDGALRVRHDIDLIDLLLSLDVPVATPGKGEDLPLMAWAMGEGQRELLLFGADVRFRDAFLRGADRFQNSDQGLRAIRLLAASPGGRPWLAEWVSSVVQQFTAVGLPGLPNALNRLGWLPAEALALAEDDVRAAVGTDLAPVLARTLRAGLFDELGWPAWEEATAALVPKDRVEDVIVADAWPHLVVAGGAQARVIGADGTLLTHDLRLPANDVAGDPGFHHVDGELLVYWNSRKDGLRGYWHSRADRVESLQGSHRTRGTEMDWYRGDFPITLPLPDGGRTTGRGVLHAGDTTLPDERPLLFDGSSYWVWHADSEDQEARGWYEYDPATNERGRMSRPAFLADALRDAPEGSGYAGGRLRPAPTAEPTPACTPVNGLTGLRVVELPDGSRRAEDLAGHTVTVPAQAG
;
A
#
# COMPACT_ATOMS: atom_id res chain seq x y z
N MET A 1 -18.13 -26.16 -6.04
CA MET A 1 -16.98 -26.18 -6.96
C MET A 1 -17.41 -26.84 -8.25
N SER A 2 -17.07 -26.24 -9.39
CA SER A 2 -17.26 -26.89 -10.69
C SER A 2 -16.29 -28.08 -10.85
N TYR A 3 -16.57 -29.00 -11.78
CA TYR A 3 -15.63 -30.08 -12.09
C TYR A 3 -14.27 -29.55 -12.57
N GLU A 4 -14.26 -28.39 -13.23
CA GLU A 4 -13.04 -27.74 -13.71
C GLU A 4 -12.17 -27.20 -12.56
N GLU A 5 -12.78 -26.66 -11.51
CA GLU A 5 -12.10 -26.24 -10.28
C GLU A 5 -11.52 -27.44 -9.51
N LEU A 6 -12.27 -28.55 -9.42
CA LEU A 6 -11.82 -29.77 -8.76
C LEU A 6 -10.60 -30.39 -9.46
N LEU A 7 -10.64 -30.50 -10.80
CA LEU A 7 -9.52 -31.01 -11.59
C LEU A 7 -8.28 -30.10 -11.49
N SER A 8 -8.48 -28.78 -11.45
CA SER A 8 -7.38 -27.82 -11.28
C SER A 8 -6.73 -27.91 -9.89
N ALA A 9 -7.48 -28.33 -8.87
CA ALA A 9 -6.98 -28.62 -7.52
C ALA A 9 -6.34 -30.01 -7.36
N GLY A 10 -6.24 -30.80 -8.44
CA GLY A 10 -5.63 -32.13 -8.45
C GLY A 10 -6.57 -33.29 -8.08
N ALA A 11 -7.88 -33.07 -8.09
CA ALA A 11 -8.84 -34.15 -7.86
C ALA A 11 -8.84 -35.16 -9.03
N VAL A 12 -9.11 -36.42 -8.71
CA VAL A 12 -9.42 -37.47 -9.69
C VAL A 12 -10.93 -37.70 -9.65
N LEU A 13 -11.62 -37.37 -10.74
CA LEU A 13 -13.07 -37.57 -10.83
C LEU A 13 -13.39 -39.04 -11.16
N PRO A 14 -14.59 -39.54 -10.82
CA PRO A 14 -15.05 -40.84 -11.28
C PRO A 14 -15.03 -40.95 -12.82
N PRO A 15 -14.71 -42.13 -13.37
CA PRO A 15 -14.52 -42.33 -14.82
C PRO A 15 -15.79 -42.15 -15.66
N ASP A 16 -16.97 -42.13 -15.03
CA ASP A 16 -18.31 -42.07 -15.62
C ASP A 16 -18.96 -40.67 -15.51
N VAL A 17 -18.21 -39.65 -15.08
CA VAL A 17 -18.74 -38.28 -14.99
C VAL A 17 -18.97 -37.66 -16.37
N GLU A 18 -20.23 -37.44 -16.73
CA GLU A 18 -20.63 -36.66 -17.90
C GLU A 18 -20.49 -35.14 -17.64
N GLY A 19 -20.05 -34.38 -18.65
CA GLY A 19 -19.95 -32.92 -18.57
C GLY A 19 -18.72 -32.38 -17.82
N ALA A 20 -17.68 -33.20 -17.59
CA ALA A 20 -16.44 -32.78 -16.94
C ALA A 20 -15.55 -31.82 -17.76
N GLY A 21 -15.94 -31.52 -19.01
CA GLY A 21 -15.22 -30.64 -19.93
C GLY A 21 -14.10 -31.34 -20.71
N GLU A 22 -13.63 -30.71 -21.80
CA GLU A 22 -12.63 -31.30 -22.73
C GLU A 22 -11.24 -31.52 -22.11
N ARG A 23 -11.00 -30.94 -20.92
CA ARG A 23 -9.74 -31.08 -20.17
C ARG A 23 -9.75 -32.28 -19.22
N ALA A 24 -10.89 -32.94 -19.01
CA ALA A 24 -10.99 -34.14 -18.22
C ALA A 24 -10.67 -35.36 -19.11
N VAL A 25 -9.53 -36.00 -18.89
CA VAL A 25 -9.07 -37.15 -19.68
C VAL A 25 -8.93 -38.39 -18.80
N PRO A 26 -9.10 -39.61 -19.34
CA PRO A 26 -8.90 -40.83 -18.57
C PRO A 26 -7.53 -40.83 -17.89
N LEU A 27 -7.50 -41.00 -16.58
CA LEU A 27 -6.28 -41.20 -15.80
C LEU A 27 -6.05 -42.70 -15.68
N THR A 28 -4.88 -43.17 -16.11
CA THR A 28 -4.51 -44.59 -16.11
C THR A 28 -3.48 -44.88 -15.03
N ALA A 29 -3.66 -45.97 -14.29
CA ALA A 29 -2.63 -46.57 -13.45
C ALA A 29 -1.80 -47.54 -14.29
N ARG A 30 -0.51 -47.24 -14.41
CA ARG A 30 0.49 -48.06 -15.12
C ARG A 30 1.42 -48.69 -14.09
N THR A 31 1.68 -49.98 -14.24
CA THR A 31 2.40 -50.79 -13.26
C THR A 31 3.68 -51.34 -13.87
N TYR A 32 4.79 -51.19 -13.16
CA TYR A 32 6.12 -51.59 -13.63
C TYR A 32 6.91 -52.38 -12.59
N ARG A 33 7.77 -53.30 -13.05
CA ARG A 33 8.78 -54.02 -12.28
C ARG A 33 10.17 -53.65 -12.76
N HIS A 34 11.14 -53.67 -11.85
CA HIS A 34 12.56 -53.52 -12.19
C HIS A 34 13.35 -54.63 -11.51
N PRO A 35 14.31 -55.29 -12.18
CA PRO A 35 15.10 -56.39 -11.58
C PRO A 35 15.81 -56.01 -10.28
N GLY A 36 16.19 -54.74 -10.12
CA GLY A 36 16.81 -54.18 -8.91
C GLY A 36 15.85 -53.75 -7.79
N LEU A 37 14.53 -53.93 -7.94
CA LEU A 37 13.52 -53.55 -6.93
C LEU A 37 12.89 -54.75 -6.20
N GLU A 38 13.34 -55.97 -6.48
CA GLU A 38 12.79 -57.23 -5.95
C GLU A 38 11.27 -57.32 -6.15
N ASP A 39 10.50 -57.56 -5.08
CA ASP A 39 9.05 -57.81 -5.14
C ASP A 39 8.21 -56.53 -5.29
N ARG A 40 8.85 -55.35 -5.33
CA ARG A 40 8.16 -54.05 -5.32
C ARG A 40 7.71 -53.64 -6.71
N VAL A 41 6.45 -53.24 -6.82
CA VAL A 41 5.84 -52.72 -8.05
C VAL A 41 5.78 -51.20 -7.99
N VAL A 42 6.21 -50.53 -9.06
CA VAL A 42 6.08 -49.08 -9.24
C VAL A 42 4.76 -48.80 -9.94
N VAL A 43 3.88 -48.01 -9.33
CA VAL A 43 2.62 -47.56 -9.93
C VAL A 43 2.73 -46.09 -10.28
N ARG A 44 2.43 -45.73 -11.53
CA ARG A 44 2.33 -44.32 -11.96
C ARG A 44 0.94 -44.02 -12.48
N LEU A 45 0.41 -42.88 -12.04
CA LEU A 45 -0.85 -42.35 -12.53
C LEU A 45 -0.57 -41.34 -13.64
N VAL A 46 -1.03 -41.64 -14.85
CA VAL A 46 -0.71 -40.87 -16.06
C VAL A 46 -1.96 -40.70 -16.90
N ALA A 47 -2.17 -39.52 -17.46
CA ALA A 47 -3.23 -39.30 -18.43
C ALA A 47 -3.11 -40.31 -19.57
N GLY A 48 -4.20 -40.99 -19.94
CA GLY A 48 -4.17 -42.15 -20.83
C GLY A 48 -3.54 -41.87 -22.19
N GLU A 49 -3.71 -40.65 -22.69
CA GLU A 49 -3.07 -40.15 -23.92
C GLU A 49 -1.53 -40.01 -23.82
N LEU A 50 -0.99 -39.84 -22.61
CA LEU A 50 0.45 -39.78 -22.32
C LEU A 50 1.04 -41.16 -21.99
N GLY A 51 0.19 -42.17 -21.99
CA GLY A 51 0.51 -43.49 -21.51
C GLY A 51 1.68 -44.16 -22.20
N ALA A 52 1.67 -44.15 -23.54
CA ALA A 52 2.71 -44.78 -24.34
C ALA A 52 4.07 -44.08 -24.13
N ALA A 53 4.07 -42.76 -23.93
CA ALA A 53 5.29 -42.02 -23.62
C ALA A 53 5.84 -42.37 -22.23
N GLU A 54 4.97 -42.53 -21.22
CA GLU A 54 5.41 -43.00 -19.91
C GLU A 54 6.00 -44.42 -19.99
N ASP A 55 5.39 -45.33 -20.73
CA ASP A 55 5.90 -46.70 -20.87
C ASP A 55 7.29 -46.73 -21.52
N LEU A 56 7.50 -45.90 -22.55
CA LEU A 56 8.81 -45.73 -23.19
C LEU A 56 9.85 -45.14 -22.22
N ALA A 57 9.46 -44.12 -21.44
CA ALA A 57 10.33 -43.50 -20.44
C ALA A 57 10.70 -44.48 -19.31
N ALA A 58 9.74 -45.25 -18.81
CA ALA A 58 9.95 -46.29 -17.81
C ALA A 58 10.88 -47.38 -18.35
N GLY A 59 10.65 -47.86 -19.57
CA GLY A 59 11.50 -48.85 -20.24
C GLY A 59 12.98 -48.43 -20.33
N PHE A 60 13.25 -47.15 -20.57
CA PHE A 60 14.63 -46.62 -20.58
C PHE A 60 15.33 -46.69 -19.22
N LEU A 61 14.57 -46.61 -18.13
CA LEU A 61 15.06 -46.80 -16.76
C LEU A 61 15.18 -48.28 -16.38
N GLY A 62 14.93 -49.21 -17.31
CA GLY A 62 14.94 -50.65 -17.07
C GLY A 62 13.66 -51.17 -16.41
N LEU A 63 12.59 -50.37 -16.37
CA LEU A 63 11.30 -50.78 -15.83
C LEU A 63 10.49 -51.50 -16.90
N GLU A 64 10.08 -52.73 -16.63
CA GLU A 64 9.24 -53.55 -17.49
C GLU A 64 7.79 -53.47 -17.03
N GLN A 65 6.86 -53.38 -17.97
CA GLN A 65 5.43 -53.31 -17.67
C GLN A 65 4.93 -54.64 -17.05
N ASP A 66 4.26 -54.55 -15.90
CA ASP A 66 3.77 -55.72 -15.14
C ASP A 66 2.31 -56.08 -15.47
N ALA A 67 1.51 -55.08 -15.85
CA ALA A 67 0.11 -55.27 -16.20
C ALA A 67 -0.40 -54.23 -17.21
N GLU A 68 -1.53 -54.54 -17.84
CA GLU A 68 -2.24 -53.62 -18.73
C GLU A 68 -2.70 -52.36 -17.98
N PRO A 69 -2.63 -51.15 -18.58
CA PRO A 69 -3.04 -49.92 -17.92
C PRO A 69 -4.53 -49.94 -17.55
N ALA A 70 -4.85 -49.65 -16.29
CA ALA A 70 -6.23 -49.58 -15.81
C ALA A 70 -6.69 -48.13 -15.64
N VAL A 71 -7.86 -47.76 -16.16
CA VAL A 71 -8.44 -46.43 -15.93
C VAL A 71 -8.91 -46.34 -14.47
N VAL A 72 -8.41 -45.35 -13.74
CA VAL A 72 -8.73 -45.12 -12.32
C VAL A 72 -9.64 -43.91 -12.08
N GLY A 73 -9.90 -43.11 -13.11
CA GLY A 73 -10.78 -41.94 -13.07
C GLY A 73 -10.54 -40.99 -14.23
N LEU A 74 -11.05 -39.77 -14.12
CA LEU A 74 -10.71 -38.64 -15.01
C LEU A 74 -9.77 -37.69 -14.26
N GLY A 75 -8.66 -37.34 -14.91
CA GLY A 75 -7.69 -36.35 -14.42
C GLY A 75 -7.58 -35.16 -15.36
N LEU A 76 -6.85 -34.12 -14.91
CA LEU A 76 -6.59 -32.95 -15.73
C LEU A 76 -5.61 -33.30 -16.86
N ARG A 77 -5.97 -32.98 -18.10
CA ARG A 77 -5.07 -33.06 -19.26
C ARG A 77 -3.82 -32.22 -19.01
N GLN A 78 -2.66 -32.89 -18.98
CA GLN A 78 -1.35 -32.24 -18.83
C GLN A 78 -0.78 -31.89 -20.20
N SER A 79 -0.22 -30.69 -20.33
CA SER A 79 0.52 -30.28 -21.52
C SER A 79 1.85 -31.04 -21.59
N LEU A 80 2.08 -31.72 -22.71
CA LEU A 80 3.32 -32.45 -23.02
C LEU A 80 4.56 -31.53 -22.92
N GLY A 81 5.43 -31.82 -21.96
CA GLY A 81 6.73 -31.17 -21.79
C GLY A 81 7.84 -31.92 -22.50
N PHE A 82 9.09 -31.49 -22.32
CA PHE A 82 10.24 -32.30 -22.70
C PHE A 82 10.62 -33.19 -21.49
N PRO A 83 10.84 -34.51 -21.68
CA PRO A 83 10.97 -35.25 -22.95
C PRO A 83 9.66 -35.86 -23.49
N GLU A 84 8.55 -35.80 -22.76
CA GLU A 84 7.32 -36.55 -23.06
C GLU A 84 6.78 -36.24 -24.46
N TRP A 85 6.84 -34.98 -24.88
CA TRP A 85 6.42 -34.55 -26.22
C TRP A 85 7.21 -35.28 -27.32
N VAL A 86 8.51 -35.47 -27.13
CA VAL A 86 9.34 -36.21 -28.09
C VAL A 86 8.90 -37.67 -28.14
N LEU A 87 8.65 -38.30 -27.00
CA LEU A 87 8.25 -39.70 -26.94
C LEU A 87 6.90 -39.96 -27.62
N VAL A 88 6.00 -38.97 -27.64
CA VAL A 88 4.72 -39.06 -28.35
C VAL A 88 4.87 -38.76 -29.84
N HIS A 89 5.59 -37.70 -30.22
CA HIS A 89 5.59 -37.17 -31.59
C HIS A 89 6.76 -37.66 -32.45
N HIS A 90 7.87 -38.06 -31.84
CA HIS A 90 9.10 -38.54 -32.47
C HIS A 90 9.68 -39.75 -31.71
N PRO A 91 8.94 -40.86 -31.58
CA PRO A 91 9.35 -42.02 -30.80
C PRO A 91 10.67 -42.63 -31.27
N GLU A 92 10.99 -42.51 -32.56
CA GLU A 92 12.27 -42.94 -33.15
C GLU A 92 13.49 -42.26 -32.54
N ASP A 93 13.34 -41.03 -32.07
CA ASP A 93 14.38 -40.23 -31.45
C ASP A 93 14.28 -40.22 -29.91
N GLY A 94 13.36 -41.00 -29.34
CA GLY A 94 13.10 -41.04 -27.89
C GLY A 94 14.33 -41.36 -27.04
N HIS A 95 15.24 -42.22 -27.54
CA HIS A 95 16.51 -42.52 -26.86
C HIS A 95 17.41 -41.28 -26.73
N HIS A 96 17.43 -40.39 -27.72
CA HIS A 96 18.17 -39.14 -27.67
C HIS A 96 17.56 -38.16 -26.65
N ALA A 97 16.23 -38.11 -26.54
CA ALA A 97 15.56 -37.23 -25.58
C ALA A 97 15.74 -37.70 -24.14
N LEU A 98 15.62 -39.00 -23.89
CA LEU A 98 15.83 -39.58 -22.56
C LEU A 98 17.31 -39.49 -22.12
N GLY A 99 18.25 -39.61 -23.07
CA GLY A 99 19.68 -39.48 -22.80
C GLY A 99 20.12 -38.12 -22.23
N VAL A 100 19.37 -37.04 -22.49
CA VAL A 100 19.71 -35.69 -21.98
C VAL A 100 19.01 -35.31 -20.67
N VAL A 101 18.06 -36.12 -20.19
CA VAL A 101 17.32 -35.88 -18.93
C VAL A 101 18.24 -35.74 -17.71
N PRO A 102 19.27 -36.58 -17.50
CA PRO A 102 20.15 -36.43 -16.34
C PRO A 102 20.91 -35.10 -16.31
N ASP A 103 21.27 -34.56 -17.49
CA ASP A 103 21.94 -33.27 -17.60
C ASP A 103 20.96 -32.11 -17.34
N LEU A 104 19.70 -32.23 -17.81
CA LEU A 104 18.61 -31.30 -17.50
C LEU A 104 18.34 -31.21 -15.99
N GLU A 105 18.24 -32.35 -15.30
CA GLU A 105 18.02 -32.41 -13.85
C GLU A 105 19.21 -31.86 -13.06
N ARG A 106 20.43 -32.05 -13.57
CA ARG A 106 21.64 -31.46 -12.97
C ARG A 106 21.61 -29.94 -13.07
N ALA A 107 21.27 -29.40 -14.24
CA ALA A 107 21.11 -27.96 -14.43
C ALA A 107 19.97 -27.40 -13.57
N ALA A 108 18.85 -28.11 -13.47
CA ALA A 108 17.70 -27.69 -12.67
C ALA A 108 18.03 -27.54 -11.18
N ARG A 109 18.78 -28.49 -10.60
CA ARG A 109 19.25 -28.40 -9.21
C ARG A 109 20.13 -27.18 -8.93
N GLN A 110 20.75 -26.61 -9.96
CA GLN A 110 21.59 -25.41 -9.85
C GLN A 110 20.82 -24.11 -10.08
N ALA A 111 19.58 -24.17 -10.59
CA ALA A 111 18.83 -22.98 -11.00
C ALA A 111 18.64 -21.97 -9.85
N LYS A 112 18.39 -22.44 -8.63
CA LYS A 112 18.25 -21.60 -7.44
C LYS A 112 19.56 -20.97 -6.95
N SER A 113 20.60 -21.80 -6.78
CA SER A 113 21.85 -21.39 -6.13
C SER A 113 22.85 -20.74 -7.08
N ARG A 114 22.85 -21.14 -8.36
CA ARG A 114 23.78 -20.69 -9.40
C ARG A 114 23.03 -20.49 -10.73
N PRO A 115 22.07 -19.56 -10.79
CA PRO A 115 21.15 -19.40 -11.93
C PRO A 115 21.87 -19.18 -13.26
N LYS A 116 22.95 -18.39 -13.26
CA LYS A 116 23.73 -18.13 -14.48
C LYS A 116 24.43 -19.38 -15.02
N ALA A 117 25.01 -20.19 -14.13
CA ALA A 117 25.65 -21.45 -14.53
C ALA A 117 24.62 -22.47 -15.05
N ALA A 118 23.44 -22.54 -14.42
CA ALA A 118 22.34 -23.37 -14.91
C ALA A 118 21.87 -22.93 -16.31
N LEU A 119 21.73 -21.62 -16.53
CA LEU A 119 21.37 -21.06 -17.85
C LEU A 119 22.42 -21.42 -18.90
N ASP A 120 23.71 -21.24 -18.58
CA ASP A 120 24.79 -21.56 -19.51
C ASP A 120 24.81 -23.07 -19.85
N ALA A 121 24.56 -23.94 -18.86
CA ALA A 121 24.41 -25.37 -19.08
C ALA A 121 23.22 -25.71 -20.01
N TYR A 122 22.06 -25.07 -19.84
CA TYR A 122 20.93 -25.26 -20.76
C TYR A 122 21.24 -24.78 -22.18
N LEU A 123 21.97 -23.66 -22.33
CA LEU A 123 22.37 -23.16 -23.65
C LEU A 123 23.38 -24.08 -24.33
N GLU A 124 24.33 -24.65 -23.58
CA GLU A 124 25.30 -25.62 -24.10
C GLU A 124 24.62 -26.94 -24.53
N LEU A 125 23.72 -27.47 -23.71
CA LEU A 125 22.89 -28.63 -24.06
C LEU A 125 22.05 -28.37 -25.31
N GLY A 126 21.42 -27.20 -25.38
CA GLY A 126 20.66 -26.77 -26.56
C GLY A 126 21.52 -26.70 -27.82
N GLN A 127 22.76 -26.23 -27.75
CA GLN A 127 23.68 -26.24 -28.91
C GLN A 127 24.03 -27.66 -29.39
N ARG A 128 24.22 -28.60 -28.45
CA ARG A 128 24.46 -30.01 -28.78
C ARG A 128 23.24 -30.63 -29.46
N LEU A 129 22.04 -30.36 -28.94
CA LEU A 129 20.78 -30.83 -29.53
C LEU A 129 20.55 -30.22 -30.92
N ALA A 130 20.89 -28.95 -31.13
CA ALA A 130 20.72 -28.27 -32.42
C ALA A 130 21.48 -28.95 -33.57
N ALA A 131 22.64 -29.56 -33.28
CA ALA A 131 23.45 -30.24 -34.28
C ALA A 131 22.93 -31.63 -34.68
N ALA A 132 22.15 -32.29 -33.80
CA ALA A 132 21.71 -33.67 -34.00
C ALA A 132 20.19 -33.79 -34.22
N VAL A 133 19.39 -33.16 -33.36
CA VAL A 133 17.94 -33.30 -33.25
C VAL A 133 17.29 -31.92 -33.03
N PRO A 134 17.36 -31.01 -34.02
CA PRO A 134 16.92 -29.62 -33.85
C PRO A 134 15.42 -29.49 -33.53
N HIS A 135 14.60 -30.48 -33.89
CA HIS A 135 13.17 -30.50 -33.58
C HIS A 135 12.87 -30.66 -32.07
N PHE A 136 13.86 -30.99 -31.23
CA PHE A 136 13.71 -31.00 -29.77
C PHE A 136 13.79 -29.61 -29.15
N LEU A 137 14.47 -28.67 -29.81
CA LEU A 137 14.83 -27.38 -29.22
C LEU A 137 13.64 -26.58 -28.68
N PRO A 138 12.47 -26.51 -29.35
CA PRO A 138 11.37 -25.71 -28.85
C PRO A 138 10.85 -26.21 -27.49
N THR A 139 10.54 -27.50 -27.38
CA THR A 139 10.04 -28.12 -26.13
C THR A 139 11.12 -28.16 -25.06
N PHE A 140 12.38 -28.40 -25.44
CA PHE A 140 13.53 -28.36 -24.55
C PHE A 140 13.71 -26.99 -23.88
N TYR A 141 13.76 -25.91 -24.68
CA TYR A 141 13.97 -24.57 -24.15
C TYR A 141 12.76 -24.06 -23.35
N GLU A 142 11.53 -24.46 -23.71
CA GLU A 142 10.36 -24.20 -22.89
C GLU A 142 10.44 -24.91 -21.53
N GLN A 143 10.84 -26.18 -21.51
CA GLN A 143 10.99 -26.91 -20.26
C GLN A 143 12.09 -26.31 -19.37
N ALA A 144 13.23 -25.93 -19.97
CA ALA A 144 14.27 -25.20 -19.26
C ALA A 144 13.77 -23.84 -18.74
N GLY A 145 12.92 -23.15 -19.50
CA GLY A 145 12.26 -21.92 -19.08
C GLY A 145 11.37 -22.12 -17.85
N ARG A 146 10.58 -23.21 -17.81
CA ARG A 146 9.73 -23.56 -16.66
C ARG A 146 10.52 -23.78 -15.38
N VAL A 147 11.72 -24.34 -15.47
CA VAL A 147 12.62 -24.49 -14.31
C VAL A 147 12.95 -23.11 -13.72
N PHE A 148 13.25 -22.11 -14.55
CA PHE A 148 13.50 -20.76 -14.06
C PHE A 148 12.24 -20.05 -13.57
N LEU A 149 11.07 -20.33 -14.15
CA LEU A 149 9.80 -19.82 -13.62
C LEU A 149 9.52 -20.35 -12.21
N ALA A 150 9.79 -21.63 -11.95
CA ALA A 150 9.62 -22.23 -10.64
C ALA A 150 10.53 -21.61 -9.56
N GLU A 151 11.68 -21.05 -9.98
CA GLU A 151 12.61 -20.31 -9.12
C GLU A 151 12.43 -18.78 -9.22
N GLU A 152 11.26 -18.32 -9.68
CA GLU A 152 10.86 -16.91 -9.82
C GLU A 152 11.81 -16.04 -10.67
N ASN A 153 12.58 -16.66 -11.57
CA ASN A 153 13.53 -15.99 -12.46
C ASN A 153 12.93 -15.75 -13.85
N ALA A 154 12.05 -14.76 -13.94
CA ALA A 154 11.35 -14.39 -15.18
C ALA A 154 12.30 -13.98 -16.32
N THR A 155 13.48 -13.41 -16.00
CA THR A 155 14.43 -12.94 -17.02
C THR A 155 15.04 -14.09 -17.80
N TYR A 156 15.51 -15.14 -17.12
CA TYR A 156 16.10 -16.30 -17.80
C TYR A 156 15.04 -17.18 -18.46
N ALA A 157 13.85 -17.29 -17.86
CA ALA A 157 12.71 -17.91 -18.52
C ALA A 157 12.36 -17.23 -19.84
N ALA A 158 12.31 -15.89 -19.88
CA ALA A 158 12.07 -15.11 -21.10
C ALA A 158 13.14 -15.34 -22.17
N GLN A 159 14.40 -15.47 -21.76
CA GLN A 159 15.52 -15.72 -22.66
C GLN A 159 15.42 -17.10 -23.32
N LEU A 160 15.11 -18.13 -22.54
CA LEU A 160 14.93 -19.49 -23.05
C LEU A 160 13.68 -19.62 -23.91
N PHE A 161 12.57 -18.96 -23.53
CA PHE A 161 11.40 -18.86 -24.39
C PHE A 161 11.75 -18.24 -25.75
N THR A 162 12.51 -17.14 -25.76
CA THR A 162 12.97 -16.51 -27.00
C THR A 162 13.86 -17.45 -27.83
N ARG A 163 14.67 -18.30 -27.18
CA ARG A 163 15.47 -19.32 -27.85
C ARG A 163 14.62 -20.43 -28.47
N ALA A 164 13.55 -20.87 -27.81
CA ALA A 164 12.58 -21.81 -28.38
C ALA A 164 12.02 -21.28 -29.71
N ARG A 165 11.54 -20.02 -29.72
CA ARG A 165 10.99 -19.36 -30.91
C ARG A 165 12.03 -19.16 -32.01
N LYS A 166 13.27 -18.81 -31.64
CA LYS A 166 14.37 -18.70 -32.61
C LYS A 166 14.71 -20.04 -33.26
N ALA A 167 14.71 -21.14 -32.50
CA ALA A 167 14.99 -22.46 -33.04
C ALA A 167 13.94 -22.88 -34.09
N GLU A 168 12.66 -22.58 -33.86
CA GLU A 168 11.59 -22.83 -34.84
C GLU A 168 11.88 -22.11 -36.17
N ALA A 169 12.26 -20.84 -36.10
CA ALA A 169 12.57 -20.03 -37.29
C ALA A 169 13.89 -20.42 -37.97
N GLU A 170 14.96 -20.65 -37.20
CA GLU A 170 16.30 -20.99 -37.71
C GLU A 170 16.35 -22.36 -38.39
N HIS A 171 15.56 -23.33 -37.90
CA HIS A 171 15.52 -24.70 -38.42
C HIS A 171 14.27 -25.01 -39.26
N GLY A 172 13.38 -24.04 -39.49
CA GLY A 172 12.17 -24.23 -40.31
C GLY A 172 11.21 -25.29 -39.75
N LEU A 173 11.09 -25.38 -38.43
CA LEU A 173 10.30 -26.41 -37.76
C LEU A 173 8.79 -26.12 -37.89
N THR A 174 7.98 -27.17 -37.92
CA THR A 174 6.52 -27.04 -37.91
C THR A 174 6.05 -26.51 -36.55
N VAL A 175 5.29 -25.42 -36.58
CA VAL A 175 4.75 -24.79 -35.37
C VAL A 175 3.32 -25.26 -35.15
N GLU A 176 3.07 -25.90 -34.01
CA GLU A 176 1.71 -26.24 -33.56
C GLU A 176 1.08 -25.03 -32.84
N GLU A 177 0.28 -24.24 -33.57
CA GLU A 177 -0.24 -22.96 -33.06
C GLU A 177 -1.11 -23.09 -31.79
N GLU A 178 -1.84 -24.20 -31.62
CA GLU A 178 -2.67 -24.41 -30.41
C GLU A 178 -1.81 -24.65 -29.16
N ARG A 179 -0.73 -25.43 -29.30
CA ARG A 179 0.27 -25.61 -28.24
C ARG A 179 0.97 -24.28 -27.98
N LEU A 180 1.37 -23.58 -29.03
CA LEU A 180 2.09 -22.31 -28.91
C LEU A 180 1.27 -21.23 -28.18
N ASP A 181 -0.02 -21.10 -28.48
CA ASP A 181 -0.95 -20.22 -27.75
C ASP A 181 -0.94 -20.50 -26.23
N ALA A 182 -0.93 -21.78 -25.85
CA ALA A 182 -0.90 -22.19 -24.43
C ALA A 182 0.43 -21.81 -23.76
N VAL A 183 1.57 -22.03 -24.42
CA VAL A 183 2.89 -21.68 -23.88
C VAL A 183 3.06 -20.15 -23.77
N PHE A 184 2.59 -19.39 -24.76
CA PHE A 184 2.59 -17.92 -24.67
C PHE A 184 1.76 -17.43 -23.48
N LEU A 185 0.59 -18.01 -23.25
CA LEU A 185 -0.25 -17.66 -22.10
C LEU A 185 0.43 -18.03 -20.78
N GLU A 186 0.97 -19.24 -20.66
CA GLU A 186 1.71 -19.74 -19.49
C GLU A 186 2.84 -18.77 -19.08
N PHE A 187 3.76 -18.48 -20.01
CA PHE A 187 4.91 -17.62 -19.74
C PHE A 187 4.50 -16.15 -19.56
N ALA A 188 3.41 -15.70 -20.18
CA ALA A 188 2.88 -14.36 -19.94
C ALA A 188 2.36 -14.23 -18.50
N LEU A 189 1.54 -15.18 -18.03
CA LEU A 189 0.99 -15.19 -16.68
C LEU A 189 2.07 -15.30 -15.60
N ALA A 190 3.17 -16.01 -15.89
CA ALA A 190 4.34 -16.07 -15.02
C ALA A 190 5.25 -14.82 -15.09
N GLY A 191 4.84 -13.76 -15.82
CA GLY A 191 5.56 -12.49 -15.89
C GLY A 191 6.81 -12.49 -16.79
N ALA A 192 7.11 -13.58 -17.48
CA ALA A 192 8.29 -13.68 -18.34
C ALA A 192 8.13 -12.98 -19.70
N LEU A 193 6.90 -12.82 -20.20
CA LEU A 193 6.68 -12.21 -21.51
C LEU A 193 6.21 -10.76 -21.40
N PRO A 194 7.05 -9.77 -21.76
CA PRO A 194 6.59 -8.39 -21.87
C PRO A 194 5.63 -8.23 -23.04
N VAL A 195 4.76 -7.21 -22.96
CA VAL A 195 3.77 -6.88 -24.00
C VAL A 195 4.37 -6.82 -25.41
N LYS A 196 5.60 -6.32 -25.55
CA LYS A 196 6.29 -6.24 -26.85
C LYS A 196 6.48 -7.60 -27.53
N VAL A 197 6.76 -8.66 -26.75
CA VAL A 197 6.90 -10.03 -27.26
C VAL A 197 5.54 -10.57 -27.72
N LEU A 198 4.47 -10.29 -26.97
CA LEU A 198 3.11 -10.65 -27.36
C LEU A 198 2.66 -9.91 -28.64
N SER A 199 3.01 -8.62 -28.77
CA SER A 199 2.78 -7.86 -30.00
C SER A 199 3.56 -8.40 -31.21
N ALA A 200 4.76 -8.93 -31.00
CA ALA A 200 5.52 -9.61 -32.06
C ALA A 200 4.82 -10.92 -32.47
N TYR A 201 4.34 -11.70 -31.50
CA TYR A 201 3.57 -12.92 -31.75
C TYR A 201 2.33 -12.65 -32.61
N GLY A 202 1.57 -11.59 -32.35
CA GLY A 202 0.43 -11.21 -33.20
C GLY A 202 0.81 -10.94 -34.66
N LYS A 203 2.01 -10.40 -34.92
CA LYS A 203 2.52 -10.21 -36.28
C LYS A 203 2.95 -11.53 -36.94
N GLU A 204 3.59 -12.41 -36.18
CA GLU A 204 4.00 -13.74 -36.65
C GLU A 204 2.79 -14.60 -36.99
N LEU A 205 1.74 -14.59 -36.16
CA LEU A 205 0.47 -15.25 -36.45
C LEU A 205 -0.10 -14.81 -37.80
N ALA A 206 -0.12 -13.49 -38.06
CA ALA A 206 -0.61 -12.96 -39.34
C ALA A 206 0.20 -13.41 -40.56
N ALA A 207 1.45 -13.86 -40.37
CA ALA A 207 2.29 -14.40 -41.43
C ALA A 207 2.14 -15.92 -41.63
N ARG A 208 1.66 -16.66 -40.61
CA ARG A 208 1.59 -18.13 -40.61
C ARG A 208 0.18 -18.69 -40.83
N VAL A 209 -0.86 -17.99 -40.38
CA VAL A 209 -2.26 -18.43 -40.48
C VAL A 209 -3.13 -17.43 -41.25
N SER A 210 -4.38 -17.81 -41.56
CA SER A 210 -5.30 -16.89 -42.22
C SER A 210 -5.58 -15.65 -41.36
N PRO A 211 -5.90 -14.49 -41.96
CA PRO A 211 -6.18 -13.27 -41.21
C PRO A 211 -7.28 -13.42 -40.14
N GLN A 212 -8.35 -14.19 -40.44
CA GLN A 212 -9.43 -14.47 -39.51
C GLN A 212 -8.96 -15.32 -38.33
N GLU A 213 -8.11 -16.32 -38.59
CA GLU A 213 -7.56 -17.19 -37.55
C GLU A 213 -6.57 -16.44 -36.66
N ALA A 214 -5.71 -15.58 -37.25
CA ALA A 214 -4.77 -14.73 -36.50
C ALA A 214 -5.52 -13.81 -35.53
N LEU A 215 -6.58 -13.15 -35.99
CA LEU A 215 -7.43 -12.31 -35.13
C LEU A 215 -8.05 -13.13 -34.00
N ARG A 216 -8.67 -14.27 -34.31
CA ARG A 216 -9.33 -15.12 -33.32
C ARG A 216 -8.37 -15.59 -32.22
N ARG A 217 -7.19 -16.10 -32.61
CA ARG A 217 -6.15 -16.57 -31.68
C ARG A 217 -5.59 -15.44 -30.83
N PHE A 218 -5.27 -14.30 -31.44
CA PHE A 218 -4.70 -13.17 -30.73
C PHE A 218 -5.70 -12.56 -29.73
N THR A 219 -6.97 -12.41 -30.11
CA THR A 219 -8.04 -11.96 -29.19
C THR A 219 -8.19 -12.94 -28.02
N ARG A 220 -8.21 -14.25 -28.28
CA ARG A 220 -8.27 -15.29 -27.23
C ARG A 220 -7.09 -15.17 -26.26
N LEU A 221 -5.87 -14.95 -26.74
CA LEU A 221 -4.69 -14.73 -25.91
C LEU A 221 -4.84 -13.48 -25.04
N CYS A 222 -5.26 -12.35 -25.60
CA CYS A 222 -5.50 -11.10 -24.87
C CYS A 222 -6.52 -11.28 -23.74
N LEU A 223 -7.64 -11.94 -24.03
CA LEU A 223 -8.70 -12.19 -23.04
C LEU A 223 -8.23 -13.13 -21.94
N ARG A 224 -7.62 -14.27 -22.27
CA ARG A 224 -7.14 -15.24 -21.28
C ARG A 224 -6.02 -14.67 -20.41
N ARG A 225 -5.15 -13.83 -20.99
CA ARG A 225 -4.12 -13.10 -20.23
C ARG A 225 -4.75 -12.19 -19.18
N THR A 226 -5.83 -11.49 -19.55
CA THR A 226 -6.55 -10.63 -18.61
C THR A 226 -7.34 -11.43 -17.58
N ALA A 227 -7.98 -12.52 -17.99
CA ALA A 227 -8.68 -13.42 -17.08
C ALA A 227 -7.73 -14.07 -16.05
N GLY A 228 -6.49 -14.36 -16.44
CA GLY A 228 -5.43 -14.82 -15.54
C GLY A 228 -4.80 -13.72 -14.66
N GLY A 229 -5.35 -12.51 -14.65
CA GLY A 229 -5.00 -11.46 -13.69
C GLY A 229 -4.13 -10.32 -14.22
N LEU A 230 -3.61 -10.38 -15.45
CA LEU A 230 -2.75 -9.32 -15.97
C LEU A 230 -3.57 -8.19 -16.62
N PRO A 231 -3.26 -6.91 -16.38
CA PRO A 231 -4.04 -5.81 -16.96
C PRO A 231 -3.95 -5.79 -18.49
N PRO A 232 -5.03 -5.39 -19.20
CA PRO A 232 -5.02 -5.27 -20.65
C PRO A 232 -4.07 -4.15 -21.12
N SER A 233 -3.58 -4.26 -22.35
CA SER A 233 -2.55 -3.39 -22.91
C SER A 233 -3.05 -2.59 -24.11
N ALA A 234 -2.73 -1.29 -24.16
CA ALA A 234 -3.08 -0.41 -25.28
C ALA A 234 -2.36 -0.83 -26.57
N GLN A 235 -1.15 -1.36 -26.45
CA GLN A 235 -0.41 -1.87 -27.60
C GLN A 235 -1.08 -3.09 -28.21
N MET A 236 -1.52 -4.04 -27.37
CA MET A 236 -2.23 -5.24 -27.83
C MET A 236 -3.59 -4.89 -28.43
N ALA A 237 -4.30 -3.91 -27.87
CA ALA A 237 -5.52 -3.38 -28.48
C ALA A 237 -5.29 -2.79 -29.88
N ASN A 238 -4.19 -2.05 -30.08
CA ASN A 238 -3.80 -1.55 -31.40
C ASN A 238 -3.48 -2.68 -32.39
N ASP A 239 -2.84 -3.76 -31.92
CA ASP A 239 -2.54 -4.94 -32.75
C ASP A 239 -3.82 -5.70 -33.11
N LEU A 240 -4.77 -5.85 -32.18
CA LEU A 240 -6.09 -6.43 -32.44
C LEU A 240 -6.84 -5.65 -33.52
N ARG A 241 -6.90 -4.31 -33.42
CA ARG A 241 -7.50 -3.45 -34.46
C ARG A 241 -6.82 -3.62 -35.82
N ARG A 242 -5.50 -3.84 -35.85
CA ARG A 242 -4.76 -4.10 -37.10
C ARG A 242 -5.13 -5.45 -37.71
N LEU A 243 -5.21 -6.50 -36.88
CA LEU A 243 -5.60 -7.84 -37.30
C LEU A 243 -7.06 -7.87 -37.79
N ALA A 244 -7.96 -7.14 -37.15
CA ALA A 244 -9.36 -7.01 -37.59
C ALA A 244 -9.46 -6.44 -39.01
N ARG A 245 -8.73 -5.36 -39.29
CA ARG A 245 -8.65 -4.78 -40.64
C ARG A 245 -8.07 -5.75 -41.67
N ALA A 246 -7.01 -6.46 -41.30
CA ALA A 246 -6.40 -7.48 -42.17
C ALA A 246 -7.36 -8.65 -42.47
N ALA A 247 -8.25 -8.98 -41.53
CA ALA A 247 -9.28 -9.99 -41.70
C ALA A 247 -10.52 -9.52 -42.49
N GLY A 248 -10.55 -8.26 -42.94
CA GLY A 248 -11.70 -7.66 -43.60
C GLY A 248 -12.89 -7.42 -42.65
N GLN A 249 -12.65 -7.42 -41.34
CA GLN A 249 -13.66 -7.13 -40.32
C GLN A 249 -13.65 -5.64 -39.96
N ASP A 250 -14.80 -5.14 -39.49
CA ASP A 250 -14.90 -3.82 -38.89
C ASP A 250 -14.09 -3.77 -37.59
N ALA A 251 -13.04 -2.95 -37.58
CA ALA A 251 -12.13 -2.83 -36.45
C ALA A 251 -12.80 -2.23 -35.21
N ASP A 252 -13.77 -1.33 -35.40
CA ASP A 252 -14.48 -0.69 -34.30
C ASP A 252 -15.45 -1.69 -33.68
N ARG A 253 -16.12 -2.50 -34.52
CA ARG A 253 -16.95 -3.61 -34.04
C ARG A 253 -16.14 -4.65 -33.27
N ALA A 254 -15.00 -5.07 -33.82
CA ALA A 254 -14.12 -6.04 -33.18
C ALA A 254 -13.55 -5.52 -31.83
N GLU A 255 -13.25 -4.23 -31.75
CA GLU A 255 -12.83 -3.59 -30.50
C GLU A 255 -13.97 -3.58 -29.46
N GLN A 256 -15.21 -3.27 -29.87
CA GLN A 256 -16.38 -3.35 -28.97
C GLN A 256 -16.62 -4.77 -28.45
N ASP A 257 -16.55 -5.78 -29.31
CA ASP A 257 -16.75 -7.18 -28.91
C ASP A 257 -15.63 -7.65 -27.96
N TYR A 258 -14.39 -7.21 -28.19
CA TYR A 258 -13.27 -7.42 -27.26
C TYR A 258 -13.48 -6.73 -25.91
N LEU A 259 -13.98 -5.49 -25.91
CA LEU A 259 -14.27 -4.76 -24.68
C LEU A 259 -15.39 -5.42 -23.89
N ALA A 260 -16.46 -5.89 -24.54
CA ALA A 260 -17.59 -6.56 -23.86
C ALA A 260 -17.14 -7.71 -22.95
N GLU A 261 -16.17 -8.51 -23.41
CA GLU A 261 -15.56 -9.59 -22.63
C GLU A 261 -14.64 -9.06 -21.51
N LEU A 262 -13.84 -8.03 -21.79
CA LEU A 262 -12.91 -7.47 -20.81
C LEU A 262 -13.59 -6.77 -19.64
N LEU A 263 -14.72 -6.08 -19.85
CA LEU A 263 -15.40 -5.32 -18.78
C LEU A 263 -15.84 -6.23 -17.63
N GLY A 264 -16.10 -7.52 -17.89
CA GLY A 264 -16.42 -8.51 -16.86
C GLY A 264 -15.22 -9.04 -16.06
N LEU A 265 -13.98 -8.65 -16.42
CA LEU A 265 -12.77 -9.18 -15.80
C LEU A 265 -12.19 -8.20 -14.76
N PRO A 266 -11.97 -8.61 -13.49
CA PRO A 266 -11.45 -7.72 -12.45
C PRO A 266 -10.10 -7.06 -12.78
N ALA A 267 -9.23 -7.77 -13.51
CA ALA A 267 -7.93 -7.25 -13.90
C ALA A 267 -8.00 -6.03 -14.83
N THR A 268 -9.12 -5.84 -15.53
CA THR A 268 -9.36 -4.69 -16.41
C THR A 268 -9.33 -3.37 -15.65
N LEU A 269 -9.80 -3.33 -14.40
CA LEU A 269 -9.75 -2.12 -13.55
C LEU A 269 -8.33 -1.56 -13.40
N ARG A 270 -7.30 -2.42 -13.45
CA ARG A 270 -5.89 -2.06 -13.34
C ARG A 270 -5.24 -1.63 -14.67
N ALA A 271 -6.01 -1.52 -15.75
CA ALA A 271 -5.50 -1.04 -17.02
C ALA A 271 -4.90 0.37 -16.89
N ALA A 272 -3.81 0.61 -17.62
CA ALA A 272 -3.15 1.91 -17.62
C ALA A 272 -4.07 3.02 -18.16
N ALA A 273 -3.86 4.26 -17.72
CA ALA A 273 -4.67 5.41 -18.14
C ALA A 273 -4.76 5.55 -19.66
N GLY A 274 -3.64 5.34 -20.38
CA GLY A 274 -3.61 5.38 -21.84
C GLY A 274 -4.50 4.34 -22.51
N TRP A 275 -4.76 3.19 -21.88
CA TRP A 275 -5.69 2.19 -22.37
C TRP A 275 -7.12 2.71 -22.31
N TRP A 276 -7.56 3.20 -21.14
CA TRP A 276 -8.88 3.82 -20.98
C TRP A 276 -9.09 5.00 -21.93
N LYS A 277 -8.10 5.90 -22.00
CA LYS A 277 -8.16 7.07 -22.89
C LYS A 277 -8.26 6.65 -24.36
N GLY A 278 -7.61 5.56 -24.77
CA GLY A 278 -7.68 5.01 -26.13
C GLY A 278 -9.00 4.34 -26.48
N HIS A 279 -9.77 3.86 -25.50
CA HIS A 279 -11.02 3.10 -25.71
C HIS A 279 -12.29 3.93 -25.47
N ARG A 280 -12.21 5.23 -25.15
CA ARG A 280 -13.39 6.08 -24.83
C ARG A 280 -14.52 5.93 -25.85
N THR A 281 -14.23 6.12 -27.14
CA THR A 281 -15.24 6.06 -28.21
C THR A 281 -15.86 4.67 -28.34
N ALA A 282 -15.04 3.62 -28.23
CA ALA A 282 -15.51 2.24 -28.32
C ALA A 282 -16.38 1.85 -27.11
N LEU A 283 -16.07 2.33 -25.91
CA LEU A 283 -16.91 2.14 -24.72
C LEU A 283 -18.28 2.80 -24.85
N VAL A 284 -18.32 4.03 -25.37
CA VAL A 284 -19.58 4.74 -25.64
C VAL A 284 -20.42 3.98 -26.67
N ALA A 285 -19.84 3.65 -27.83
CA ALA A 285 -20.54 2.92 -28.88
C ALA A 285 -21.01 1.52 -28.41
N LEU A 286 -20.23 0.83 -27.59
CA LEU A 286 -20.61 -0.45 -27.00
C LEU A 286 -21.82 -0.29 -26.07
N ALA A 287 -21.86 0.74 -25.23
CA ALA A 287 -22.97 0.99 -24.31
C ALA A 287 -24.24 1.50 -25.01
N GLU A 288 -24.12 2.18 -26.15
CA GLU A 288 -25.25 2.50 -27.02
C GLU A 288 -25.85 1.24 -27.67
N ARG A 289 -24.98 0.32 -28.08
CA ARG A 289 -25.37 -0.95 -28.70
C ARG A 289 -25.96 -1.94 -27.71
N GLU A 290 -25.33 -2.11 -26.56
CA GLU A 290 -25.68 -3.08 -25.53
C GLU A 290 -25.98 -2.36 -24.22
N ARG A 291 -27.27 -2.12 -23.96
CA ARG A 291 -27.70 -1.34 -22.79
C ARG A 291 -27.21 -1.87 -21.45
N ARG A 292 -27.09 -3.20 -21.29
CA ARG A 292 -26.49 -3.84 -20.10
C ARG A 292 -25.08 -3.35 -19.76
N VAL A 293 -24.34 -2.84 -20.74
CA VAL A 293 -22.99 -2.31 -20.54
C VAL A 293 -23.04 -1.00 -19.74
N ARG A 294 -24.15 -0.28 -19.75
CA ARG A 294 -24.33 0.95 -18.95
C ARG A 294 -24.21 0.66 -17.46
N GLY A 295 -24.89 -0.38 -16.96
CA GLY A 295 -24.75 -0.82 -15.57
C GLY A 295 -23.32 -1.27 -15.26
N MET A 296 -22.69 -2.05 -16.15
CA MET A 296 -21.28 -2.45 -15.98
C MET A 296 -20.34 -1.24 -15.90
N LEU A 297 -20.53 -0.20 -16.70
CA LEU A 297 -19.75 1.03 -16.65
C LEU A 297 -19.96 1.81 -15.34
N LEU A 298 -21.14 1.74 -14.72
CA LEU A 298 -21.39 2.33 -13.41
C LEU A 298 -20.74 1.50 -12.28
N ASP A 299 -20.78 0.18 -12.38
CA ASP A 299 -20.21 -0.71 -11.37
C ASP A 299 -18.68 -0.70 -11.37
N MET A 300 -18.07 -0.39 -12.51
CA MET A 300 -16.63 -0.32 -12.65
C MET A 300 -16.08 1.11 -12.51
N LEU A 301 -14.93 1.23 -11.86
CA LEU A 301 -14.14 2.46 -11.83
C LEU A 301 -12.66 2.13 -12.08
N PRO A 302 -11.97 2.86 -12.98
CA PRO A 302 -10.54 2.68 -13.18
C PRO A 302 -9.75 2.79 -11.87
N ALA A 303 -8.70 1.97 -11.72
CA ALA A 303 -7.84 1.98 -10.52
C ALA A 303 -6.56 2.82 -10.69
N GLY A 304 -6.29 3.36 -11.89
CA GLY A 304 -5.06 4.09 -12.19
C GLY A 304 -4.99 5.49 -11.56
N ALA A 305 -3.81 5.88 -11.08
CA ALA A 305 -3.54 7.18 -10.46
C ALA A 305 -3.26 8.31 -11.48
N ASP A 306 -4.11 8.44 -12.51
CA ASP A 306 -4.03 9.51 -13.50
C ASP A 306 -5.15 10.52 -13.26
N ARG A 307 -4.75 11.76 -12.96
CA ARG A 307 -5.65 12.86 -12.55
C ARG A 307 -6.73 13.23 -13.57
N GLU A 308 -6.54 12.92 -14.85
CA GLU A 308 -7.56 13.23 -15.88
C GLU A 308 -8.61 12.13 -15.98
N LEU A 309 -8.37 10.94 -15.41
CA LEU A 309 -9.28 9.81 -15.53
C LEU A 309 -10.65 10.05 -14.89
N PRO A 310 -10.80 10.68 -13.70
CA PRO A 310 -12.13 10.92 -13.13
C PRO A 310 -13.04 11.77 -14.03
N ALA A 311 -12.54 12.90 -14.53
CA ALA A 311 -13.29 13.78 -15.42
C ALA A 311 -13.60 13.09 -16.76
N MET A 312 -12.62 12.37 -17.32
CA MET A 312 -12.82 11.55 -18.50
C MET A 312 -13.90 10.48 -18.31
N TRP A 313 -13.89 9.79 -17.16
CA TRP A 313 -14.83 8.72 -16.88
C TRP A 313 -16.27 9.24 -16.79
N LEU A 314 -16.48 10.39 -16.13
CA LEU A 314 -17.79 11.05 -16.15
C LEU A 314 -18.26 11.38 -17.57
N GLN A 315 -17.35 11.85 -18.45
CA GLN A 315 -17.69 12.10 -19.85
C GLN A 315 -18.11 10.82 -20.59
N VAL A 316 -17.45 9.69 -20.33
CA VAL A 316 -17.84 8.39 -20.91
C VAL A 316 -19.21 7.94 -20.39
N LEU A 317 -19.47 8.09 -19.09
CA LEU A 317 -20.76 7.74 -18.49
C LEU A 317 -21.89 8.61 -19.04
N GLU A 318 -21.67 9.92 -19.20
CA GLU A 318 -22.67 10.83 -19.76
C GLU A 318 -22.90 10.54 -21.24
N ALA A 319 -21.83 10.41 -22.04
CA ALA A 319 -21.93 10.17 -23.48
C ALA A 319 -22.56 8.80 -23.82
N SER A 320 -22.34 7.78 -22.98
CA SER A 320 -22.98 6.46 -23.14
C SER A 320 -24.46 6.42 -22.70
N GLY A 321 -24.93 7.48 -22.04
CA GLY A 321 -26.24 7.51 -21.39
C GLY A 321 -26.32 6.66 -20.11
N ALA A 322 -25.19 6.18 -19.59
CA ALA A 322 -25.16 5.38 -18.36
C ALA A 322 -25.55 6.20 -17.13
N THR A 323 -25.31 7.51 -17.14
CA THR A 323 -25.68 8.38 -16.00
C THR A 323 -27.16 8.32 -15.66
N ALA A 324 -28.06 8.05 -16.63
CA ALA A 324 -29.49 7.88 -16.37
C ALA A 324 -29.80 6.81 -15.31
N GLY A 325 -28.98 5.74 -15.23
CA GLY A 325 -29.11 4.69 -14.21
C GLY A 325 -28.93 5.17 -12.77
N LEU A 326 -28.38 6.37 -12.56
CA LEU A 326 -28.17 6.97 -11.24
C LEU A 326 -29.42 7.65 -10.67
N TRP A 327 -30.44 7.93 -11.48
CA TRP A 327 -31.66 8.59 -10.99
C TRP A 327 -32.97 7.97 -11.53
N ASP A 328 -32.94 7.34 -12.70
CA ASP A 328 -34.14 6.73 -13.28
C ASP A 328 -34.36 5.31 -12.73
N GLY A 329 -35.19 5.23 -11.68
CA GLY A 329 -35.59 3.97 -11.06
C GLY A 329 -36.47 3.08 -11.94
N ALA A 330 -36.95 3.55 -13.10
CA ALA A 330 -37.73 2.74 -14.04
C ALA A 330 -36.84 1.91 -14.98
N LEU A 331 -35.54 2.18 -15.04
CA LEU A 331 -34.60 1.41 -15.84
C LEU A 331 -34.42 -0.02 -15.29
N PRO A 332 -34.15 -1.01 -16.16
CA PRO A 332 -33.81 -2.37 -15.74
C PRO A 332 -32.65 -2.39 -14.73
N ALA A 333 -32.59 -3.41 -13.87
CA ALA A 333 -31.55 -3.50 -12.84
C ALA A 333 -30.14 -3.55 -13.44
N GLU A 334 -29.99 -4.18 -14.61
CA GLU A 334 -28.75 -4.28 -15.36
C GLU A 334 -28.27 -2.96 -16.01
N GLU A 335 -29.10 -1.91 -16.04
CA GLU A 335 -28.71 -0.56 -16.48
C GLU A 335 -28.41 0.38 -15.29
N ARG A 336 -28.51 -0.12 -14.06
CA ARG A 336 -28.34 0.64 -12.80
C ARG A 336 -27.12 0.14 -12.02
N PRO A 337 -26.54 0.95 -11.12
CA PRO A 337 -25.44 0.49 -10.27
C PRO A 337 -25.93 -0.60 -9.31
N GLY A 338 -25.15 -1.66 -9.17
CA GLY A 338 -25.50 -2.84 -8.36
C GLY A 338 -25.62 -2.57 -6.86
N ASP A 339 -24.96 -1.52 -6.36
CA ASP A 339 -25.02 -1.06 -4.97
C ASP A 339 -25.72 0.30 -4.79
N GLY A 340 -26.51 0.70 -5.79
CA GLY A 340 -27.30 1.93 -5.76
C GLY A 340 -26.49 3.19 -6.08
N THR A 341 -27.22 4.30 -6.19
CA THR A 341 -26.66 5.62 -6.52
C THR A 341 -25.76 6.14 -5.41
N ALA A 342 -26.12 5.91 -4.15
CA ALA A 342 -25.30 6.28 -3.01
C ALA A 342 -23.96 5.53 -3.01
N GLY A 343 -23.99 4.20 -3.18
CA GLY A 343 -22.78 3.37 -3.28
C GLY A 343 -21.89 3.80 -4.44
N TRP A 344 -22.49 4.07 -5.61
CA TRP A 344 -21.75 4.59 -6.77
C TRP A 344 -21.01 5.89 -6.47
N LEU A 345 -21.69 6.86 -5.84
CA LEU A 345 -21.10 8.16 -5.54
C LEU A 345 -19.92 8.01 -4.55
N GLU A 346 -20.05 7.16 -3.53
CA GLU A 346 -18.95 6.88 -2.59
C GLU A 346 -17.74 6.21 -3.27
N ARG A 347 -17.97 5.24 -4.16
CA ARG A 347 -16.90 4.63 -4.95
C ARG A 347 -16.25 5.66 -5.87
N PHE A 348 -17.03 6.52 -6.52
CA PHE A 348 -16.52 7.56 -7.41
C PHE A 348 -15.66 8.59 -6.66
N LEU A 349 -16.10 9.03 -5.48
CA LEU A 349 -15.32 9.93 -4.62
C LEU A 349 -14.00 9.28 -4.16
N THR A 350 -14.01 7.98 -3.88
CA THR A 350 -12.80 7.22 -3.53
C THR A 350 -11.87 7.04 -4.74
N PHE A 351 -12.41 6.81 -5.93
CA PHE A 351 -11.63 6.79 -7.17
C PHE A 351 -10.96 8.14 -7.43
N ARG A 352 -11.72 9.23 -7.33
CA ARG A 352 -11.22 10.59 -7.50
C ARG A 352 -10.09 10.90 -6.52
N GLU A 353 -10.26 10.60 -5.24
CA GLU A 353 -9.23 10.90 -4.25
C GLU A 353 -7.92 10.15 -4.53
N ARG A 354 -8.00 8.88 -4.95
CA ARG A 354 -6.81 8.10 -5.34
C ARG A 354 -6.08 8.67 -6.55
N ALA A 355 -6.80 9.30 -7.48
CA ALA A 355 -6.23 9.89 -8.69
C ALA A 355 -5.69 11.32 -8.49
N ARG A 356 -6.10 12.00 -7.40
CA ARG A 356 -5.79 13.40 -7.14
C ARG A 356 -4.39 13.58 -6.53
N SER A 357 -3.71 14.65 -6.90
CA SER A 357 -2.52 15.12 -6.18
C SER A 357 -2.90 16.04 -5.02
N TRP A 358 -2.17 15.97 -3.89
CA TRP A 358 -2.38 16.88 -2.76
C TRP A 358 -2.24 18.38 -3.12
N ARG A 359 -1.56 18.68 -4.25
CA ARG A 359 -1.38 20.04 -4.79
C ARG A 359 -2.52 20.53 -5.68
N GLU A 360 -3.60 19.76 -5.84
CA GLU A 360 -4.73 20.09 -6.69
C GLU A 360 -6.01 20.36 -5.89
N SER A 361 -6.93 21.11 -6.50
CA SER A 361 -8.21 21.46 -5.88
C SER A 361 -8.98 20.23 -5.44
N THR A 362 -9.63 20.32 -4.28
CA THR A 362 -10.56 19.28 -3.83
C THR A 362 -11.95 19.42 -4.43
N ARG A 363 -12.15 20.33 -5.39
CA ARG A 363 -13.42 20.56 -6.10
C ARG A 363 -13.48 19.84 -7.44
N MET A 364 -14.64 19.32 -7.82
CA MET A 364 -14.89 18.72 -9.14
C MET A 364 -16.24 19.18 -9.68
N PRO A 365 -16.30 20.38 -10.28
CA PRO A 365 -17.55 20.97 -10.76
C PRO A 365 -18.33 20.08 -11.74
N GLU A 366 -17.65 19.23 -12.51
CA GLU A 366 -18.26 18.30 -13.47
C GLU A 366 -19.17 17.26 -12.79
N LEU A 367 -18.98 17.00 -11.50
CA LEU A 367 -19.80 16.07 -10.72
C LEU A 367 -21.11 16.71 -10.23
N TYR A 368 -21.15 18.03 -10.07
CA TYR A 368 -22.27 18.70 -9.37
C TYR A 368 -23.61 18.59 -10.13
N PRO A 369 -23.68 18.79 -11.45
CA PRO A 369 -24.94 18.60 -12.20
C PRO A 369 -25.45 17.16 -12.17
N LEU A 370 -24.55 16.19 -11.98
CA LEU A 370 -24.93 14.78 -11.84
C LEU A 370 -25.59 14.53 -10.48
N VAL A 371 -25.02 15.08 -9.41
CA VAL A 371 -25.56 15.00 -8.04
C VAL A 371 -26.91 15.70 -7.93
N GLU A 372 -27.07 16.87 -8.56
CA GLU A 372 -28.36 17.58 -8.62
C GLU A 372 -29.45 16.72 -9.26
N ARG A 373 -29.14 16.06 -10.40
CA ARG A 373 -30.09 15.15 -11.07
C ARG A 373 -30.41 13.90 -10.24
N ALA A 374 -29.46 13.42 -9.45
CA ALA A 374 -29.58 12.22 -8.63
C ALA A 374 -30.14 12.46 -7.22
N ALA A 375 -30.43 13.71 -6.84
CA ALA A 375 -30.78 14.09 -5.47
C ALA A 375 -31.97 13.30 -4.89
N ASP A 376 -33.06 13.17 -5.65
CA ASP A 376 -34.26 12.45 -5.20
C ASP A 376 -33.96 10.98 -4.91
N ARG A 377 -33.13 10.35 -5.76
CA ARG A 377 -32.74 8.96 -5.62
C ARG A 377 -31.81 8.77 -4.42
N LEU A 378 -30.84 9.67 -4.25
CA LEU A 378 -29.94 9.68 -3.09
C LEU A 378 -30.71 9.81 -1.78
N ARG A 379 -31.66 10.75 -1.69
CA ARG A 379 -32.52 10.91 -0.50
C ARG A 379 -33.33 9.65 -0.20
N ALA A 380 -33.92 9.03 -1.22
CA ALA A 380 -34.69 7.82 -1.05
C ALA A 380 -33.84 6.63 -0.57
N GLU A 381 -32.66 6.42 -1.17
CA GLU A 381 -31.76 5.32 -0.80
C GLU A 381 -31.18 5.48 0.61
N LEU A 382 -30.71 6.68 0.95
CA LEU A 382 -30.13 6.97 2.27
C LEU A 382 -31.19 6.98 3.37
N GLY A 383 -32.40 7.49 3.08
CA GLY A 383 -33.52 7.43 4.02
C GLY A 383 -34.00 6.00 4.30
N ALA A 384 -33.91 5.09 3.32
CA ALA A 384 -34.26 3.69 3.49
C ALA A 384 -33.22 2.90 4.31
N SER A 385 -31.95 3.30 4.26
CA SER A 385 -30.86 2.66 5.01
C SER A 385 -30.54 3.35 6.34
N ASP A 386 -31.22 4.45 6.67
CA ASP A 386 -30.84 5.38 7.76
C ASP A 386 -29.36 5.81 7.65
N GLY A 387 -28.87 5.94 6.42
CA GLY A 387 -27.48 6.20 6.07
C GLY A 387 -27.20 7.67 5.75
N ALA A 388 -25.92 8.01 5.65
CA ALA A 388 -25.46 9.33 5.23
C ALA A 388 -24.18 9.21 4.40
N LEU A 389 -24.05 10.05 3.37
CA LEU A 389 -22.92 10.02 2.45
C LEU A 389 -21.64 10.51 3.10
N ARG A 390 -20.56 9.75 2.91
CA ARG A 390 -19.23 10.16 3.38
C ARG A 390 -18.46 10.97 2.34
N VAL A 391 -18.50 12.30 2.47
CA VAL A 391 -17.67 13.21 1.65
C VAL A 391 -16.52 13.77 2.50
N ARG A 392 -15.28 13.48 2.11
CA ARG A 392 -14.08 13.82 2.91
C ARG A 392 -13.40 15.13 2.54
N HIS A 393 -13.37 15.48 1.25
CA HIS A 393 -12.46 16.52 0.77
C HIS A 393 -13.15 17.65 0.00
N ASP A 394 -14.29 17.40 -0.64
CA ASP A 394 -14.98 18.38 -1.49
C ASP A 394 -16.03 19.15 -0.70
N ILE A 395 -15.63 20.32 -0.18
CA ILE A 395 -16.47 21.17 0.69
C ILE A 395 -17.64 21.77 -0.09
N ASP A 396 -17.45 22.06 -1.37
CA ASP A 396 -18.54 22.54 -2.23
C ASP A 396 -19.58 21.44 -2.48
N LEU A 397 -19.14 20.19 -2.65
CA LEU A 397 -20.05 19.07 -2.75
C LEU A 397 -20.83 18.83 -1.45
N ILE A 398 -20.20 19.00 -0.28
CA ILE A 398 -20.90 18.93 1.02
C ILE A 398 -22.00 19.99 1.07
N ASP A 399 -21.68 21.26 0.78
CA ASP A 399 -22.67 22.34 0.77
C ASP A 399 -23.79 22.08 -0.26
N LEU A 400 -23.47 21.55 -1.44
CA LEU A 400 -24.45 21.16 -2.45
C LEU A 400 -25.39 20.06 -1.93
N LEU A 401 -24.86 18.97 -1.37
CA LEU A 401 -25.66 17.88 -0.84
C LEU A 401 -26.59 18.35 0.27
N LEU A 402 -26.08 19.19 1.19
CA LEU A 402 -26.91 19.80 2.23
C LEU A 402 -28.00 20.70 1.65
N SER A 403 -27.72 21.47 0.59
CA SER A 403 -28.73 22.30 -0.10
C SER A 403 -29.80 21.50 -0.84
N LEU A 404 -29.54 20.21 -1.09
CA LEU A 404 -30.46 19.26 -1.73
C LEU A 404 -31.15 18.34 -0.73
N ASP A 405 -31.02 18.61 0.58
CA ASP A 405 -31.51 17.77 1.69
C ASP A 405 -31.01 16.30 1.62
N VAL A 406 -29.82 16.08 1.04
CA VAL A 406 -29.18 14.76 1.01
C VAL A 406 -28.37 14.57 2.30
N PRO A 407 -28.61 13.53 3.11
CA PRO A 407 -27.87 13.30 4.34
C PRO A 407 -26.35 13.13 4.11
N VAL A 408 -25.56 13.96 4.81
CA VAL A 408 -24.09 13.89 4.81
C VAL A 408 -23.60 13.42 6.18
N ALA A 409 -22.62 12.51 6.18
CA ALA A 409 -22.03 11.94 7.37
C ALA A 409 -21.20 12.98 8.15
N THR A 410 -21.25 12.91 9.48
CA THR A 410 -20.46 13.78 10.36
C THR A 410 -18.96 13.49 10.24
N PRO A 411 -18.08 14.51 10.19
CA PRO A 411 -16.63 14.31 10.26
C PRO A 411 -16.21 13.46 11.46
N GLY A 412 -15.18 12.64 11.27
CA GLY A 412 -14.63 11.80 12.33
C GLY A 412 -13.90 12.63 13.39
N LYS A 413 -13.72 12.09 14.60
CA LYS A 413 -12.97 12.76 15.66
C LYS A 413 -11.53 13.02 15.20
N GLY A 414 -11.12 14.28 15.18
CA GLY A 414 -9.78 14.71 14.78
C GLY A 414 -9.58 14.94 13.28
N GLU A 415 -10.59 14.70 12.44
CA GLU A 415 -10.50 15.05 11.03
C GLU A 415 -10.52 16.56 10.81
N ASP A 416 -9.69 17.05 9.90
CA ASP A 416 -9.65 18.43 9.42
C ASP A 416 -10.21 18.54 8.00
N LEU A 417 -10.72 19.73 7.66
CA LEU A 417 -11.17 20.03 6.30
C LEU A 417 -10.03 20.65 5.48
N PRO A 418 -9.85 20.26 4.21
CA PRO A 418 -8.74 20.73 3.37
C PRO A 418 -9.01 22.13 2.79
N LEU A 419 -9.18 23.15 3.64
CA LEU A 419 -9.57 24.52 3.26
C LEU A 419 -8.62 25.17 2.23
N MET A 420 -7.30 24.98 2.39
CA MET A 420 -6.32 25.50 1.43
C MET A 420 -6.48 24.87 0.04
N ALA A 421 -6.80 23.58 -0.02
CA ALA A 421 -6.97 22.91 -1.29
C ALA A 421 -8.34 23.20 -1.93
N TRP A 422 -9.39 23.39 -1.14
CA TRP A 422 -10.69 23.90 -1.61
C TRP A 422 -10.57 25.29 -2.29
N ALA A 423 -9.70 26.16 -1.75
CA ALA A 423 -9.52 27.52 -2.25
C ALA A 423 -8.85 27.60 -3.64
N MET A 424 -8.27 26.50 -4.13
CA MET A 424 -7.65 26.46 -5.44
C MET A 424 -8.69 26.50 -6.57
N GLY A 425 -8.38 27.26 -7.63
CA GLY A 425 -9.30 27.49 -8.76
C GLY A 425 -10.40 28.50 -8.43
N GLU A 426 -11.41 28.62 -9.29
CA GLU A 426 -12.51 29.60 -9.19
C GLU A 426 -13.88 28.92 -9.10
N GLY A 427 -14.90 29.68 -8.69
CA GLY A 427 -16.30 29.23 -8.65
C GLY A 427 -16.73 28.54 -7.36
N GLN A 428 -16.00 28.78 -6.26
CA GLN A 428 -16.34 28.28 -4.92
C GLN A 428 -17.78 28.67 -4.53
N ARG A 429 -18.48 27.76 -3.84
CA ARG A 429 -19.82 28.03 -3.32
C ARG A 429 -19.76 29.00 -2.14
N GLU A 430 -20.90 29.61 -1.83
CA GLU A 430 -21.05 30.53 -0.69
C GLU A 430 -21.05 29.83 0.68
N LEU A 431 -21.09 28.49 0.70
CA LEU A 431 -21.04 27.62 1.88
C LEU A 431 -22.16 27.84 2.91
N LEU A 432 -23.33 28.33 2.48
CA LEU A 432 -24.43 28.71 3.37
C LEU A 432 -24.94 27.55 4.23
N LEU A 433 -25.17 26.39 3.63
CA LEU A 433 -25.73 25.22 4.33
C LEU A 433 -24.64 24.51 5.12
N PHE A 434 -23.43 24.46 4.56
CA PHE A 434 -22.26 23.95 5.25
C PHE A 434 -21.98 24.75 6.55
N GLY A 435 -21.95 26.09 6.47
CA GLY A 435 -21.68 26.97 7.61
C GLY A 435 -22.81 27.03 8.65
N ALA A 436 -24.03 26.62 8.29
CA ALA A 436 -25.15 26.51 9.21
C ALA A 436 -25.17 25.19 10.00
N ASP A 437 -24.44 24.16 9.54
CA ASP A 437 -24.43 22.84 10.14
C ASP A 437 -23.26 22.67 11.14
N VAL A 438 -23.57 22.84 12.43
CA VAL A 438 -22.60 22.79 13.53
C VAL A 438 -21.76 21.51 13.58
N ARG A 439 -22.21 20.41 12.96
CA ARG A 439 -21.46 19.15 12.89
C ARG A 439 -20.11 19.30 12.19
N PHE A 440 -19.95 20.29 11.31
CA PHE A 440 -18.72 20.53 10.57
C PHE A 440 -17.80 21.57 11.21
N ARG A 441 -18.26 22.28 12.24
CA ARG A 441 -17.55 23.40 12.88
C ARG A 441 -16.14 23.00 13.34
N ASP A 442 -16.01 21.93 14.12
CA ASP A 442 -14.71 21.57 14.69
C ASP A 442 -13.72 21.07 13.63
N ALA A 443 -14.21 20.42 12.56
CA ALA A 443 -13.37 19.99 11.44
C ALA A 443 -12.91 21.20 10.60
N PHE A 444 -13.76 22.22 10.47
CA PHE A 444 -13.41 23.50 9.86
C PHE A 444 -12.32 24.21 10.66
N LEU A 445 -12.47 24.36 11.98
CA LEU A 445 -11.49 25.04 12.83
C LEU A 445 -10.12 24.35 12.79
N ARG A 446 -10.09 23.01 12.85
CA ARG A 446 -8.84 22.25 12.66
C ARG A 446 -8.23 22.45 11.27
N GLY A 447 -9.06 22.55 10.24
CA GLY A 447 -8.60 22.88 8.88
C GLY A 447 -8.02 24.29 8.79
N ALA A 448 -8.60 25.26 9.50
CA ALA A 448 -8.12 26.63 9.56
C ALA A 448 -6.79 26.75 10.34
N ASP A 449 -6.58 25.89 11.33
CA ASP A 449 -5.30 25.78 12.03
C ASP A 449 -4.14 25.32 11.14
N ARG A 450 -4.44 24.74 9.97
CA ARG A 450 -3.43 24.41 8.96
C ARG A 450 -3.02 25.58 8.07
N PHE A 451 -3.67 26.75 8.18
CA PHE A 451 -3.29 27.88 7.34
C PHE A 451 -1.84 28.33 7.60
N GLN A 452 -1.15 28.62 6.50
CA GLN A 452 0.24 29.07 6.50
C GLN A 452 0.35 30.38 5.73
N ASN A 453 1.39 31.17 6.04
CA ASN A 453 1.76 32.37 5.28
C ASN A 453 2.24 32.00 3.87
N SER A 454 1.29 31.70 2.99
CA SER A 454 1.49 31.24 1.63
C SER A 454 0.37 31.79 0.75
N ASP A 455 0.59 31.87 -0.56
CA ASP A 455 -0.43 32.32 -1.50
C ASP A 455 -1.73 31.50 -1.40
N GLN A 456 -1.62 30.19 -1.17
CA GLN A 456 -2.77 29.30 -0.99
C GLN A 456 -3.53 29.58 0.31
N GLY A 457 -2.82 29.75 1.44
CA GLY A 457 -3.43 30.06 2.73
C GLY A 457 -4.13 31.41 2.71
N LEU A 458 -3.46 32.45 2.20
CA LEU A 458 -4.01 33.80 2.06
C LEU A 458 -5.24 33.82 1.14
N ARG A 459 -5.21 33.05 0.05
CA ARG A 459 -6.37 32.91 -0.85
C ARG A 459 -7.56 32.27 -0.13
N ALA A 460 -7.34 31.18 0.60
CA ALA A 460 -8.40 30.49 1.34
C ALA A 460 -9.07 31.40 2.36
N ILE A 461 -8.28 32.15 3.13
CA ILE A 461 -8.78 33.12 4.11
C ILE A 461 -9.63 34.19 3.44
N ARG A 462 -9.17 34.78 2.32
CA ARG A 462 -9.93 35.82 1.59
C ARG A 462 -11.26 35.28 1.05
N LEU A 463 -11.27 34.07 0.50
CA LEU A 463 -12.50 33.44 -0.01
C LEU A 463 -13.49 33.15 1.13
N LEU A 464 -13.01 32.63 2.26
CA LEU A 464 -13.85 32.38 3.44
C LEU A 464 -14.38 33.67 4.07
N ALA A 465 -13.59 34.74 4.10
CA ALA A 465 -14.03 36.05 4.57
C ALA A 465 -15.13 36.63 3.67
N ALA A 466 -15.05 36.40 2.36
CA ALA A 466 -16.07 36.83 1.40
C ALA A 466 -17.34 35.96 1.44
N SER A 467 -17.22 34.67 1.73
CA SER A 467 -18.30 33.69 1.81
C SER A 467 -19.21 33.94 3.03
N PRO A 468 -20.53 34.17 2.86
CA PRO A 468 -21.43 34.35 3.99
C PRO A 468 -21.51 33.13 4.93
N GLY A 469 -21.37 31.91 4.39
CA GLY A 469 -21.37 30.68 5.20
C GLY A 469 -20.04 30.37 5.88
N GLY A 470 -18.90 30.68 5.26
CA GLY A 470 -17.57 30.48 5.84
C GLY A 470 -17.16 31.57 6.84
N ARG A 471 -17.66 32.80 6.67
CA ARG A 471 -17.26 33.97 7.46
C ARG A 471 -17.45 33.79 8.98
N PRO A 472 -18.55 33.24 9.51
CA PRO A 472 -18.73 33.12 10.96
C PRO A 472 -17.67 32.25 11.64
N TRP A 473 -17.35 31.08 11.09
CA TRP A 473 -16.32 30.21 11.66
C TRP A 473 -14.90 30.72 11.38
N LEU A 474 -14.69 31.44 10.27
CA LEU A 474 -13.42 32.15 10.08
C LEU A 474 -13.24 33.25 11.14
N ALA A 475 -14.29 34.03 11.44
CA ALA A 475 -14.25 35.05 12.49
C ALA A 475 -13.94 34.43 13.86
N GLU A 476 -14.56 33.30 14.17
CA GLU A 476 -14.29 32.54 15.39
C GLU A 476 -12.84 32.03 15.45
N TRP A 477 -12.32 31.48 14.36
CA TRP A 477 -10.93 31.07 14.28
C TRP A 477 -9.97 32.25 14.45
N VAL A 478 -10.21 33.38 13.77
CA VAL A 478 -9.38 34.59 13.92
C VAL A 478 -9.43 35.08 15.38
N SER A 479 -10.61 35.14 15.99
CA SER A 479 -10.77 35.48 17.41
C SER A 479 -9.91 34.57 18.30
N SER A 480 -9.91 33.25 18.04
CA SER A 480 -9.07 32.30 18.79
C SER A 480 -7.56 32.56 18.60
N VAL A 481 -7.11 32.88 17.39
CA VAL A 481 -5.70 33.21 17.09
C VAL A 481 -5.29 34.51 17.81
N VAL A 482 -6.19 35.49 17.85
CA VAL A 482 -5.96 36.76 18.53
C VAL A 482 -5.95 36.59 20.06
N GLN A 483 -6.82 35.74 20.60
CA GLN A 483 -6.84 35.44 22.05
C GLN A 483 -5.61 34.63 22.48
N GLN A 484 -5.05 33.78 21.62
CA GLN A 484 -3.78 33.10 21.91
C GLN A 484 -2.65 34.09 22.20
N PHE A 485 -2.60 35.24 21.54
CA PHE A 485 -1.59 36.28 21.80
C PHE A 485 -1.59 36.76 23.26
N THR A 486 -2.76 36.85 23.90
CA THR A 486 -2.86 37.33 25.29
C THR A 486 -2.69 36.21 26.33
N ALA A 487 -2.80 34.95 25.90
CA ALA A 487 -2.69 33.77 26.75
C ALA A 487 -1.28 33.19 26.85
N VAL A 488 -0.43 33.33 25.82
CA VAL A 488 0.91 32.74 25.79
C VAL A 488 1.91 33.44 26.72
N GLY A 489 2.87 32.68 27.25
CA GLY A 489 4.07 33.22 27.90
C GLY A 489 5.09 33.78 26.90
N LEU A 490 6.17 34.40 27.38
CA LEU A 490 7.20 35.02 26.52
C LEU A 490 7.77 34.09 25.42
N PRO A 491 8.03 32.78 25.66
CA PRO A 491 8.56 31.91 24.61
C PRO A 491 7.59 31.68 23.44
N GLY A 492 6.28 31.66 23.72
CA GLY A 492 5.24 31.49 22.71
C GLY A 492 4.90 32.79 21.97
N LEU A 493 5.27 33.94 22.53
CA LEU A 493 4.90 35.25 22.01
C LEU A 493 5.42 35.53 20.58
N PRO A 494 6.68 35.20 20.20
CA PRO A 494 7.13 35.37 18.82
C PRO A 494 6.29 34.58 17.81
N ASN A 495 5.91 33.34 18.14
CA ASN A 495 5.08 32.52 17.26
C ASN A 495 3.65 33.08 17.14
N ALA A 496 3.05 33.49 18.27
CA ALA A 496 1.73 34.13 18.26
C ALA A 496 1.73 35.44 17.47
N LEU A 497 2.78 36.27 17.62
CA LEU A 497 2.97 37.50 16.85
C LEU A 497 3.18 37.24 15.36
N ASN A 498 4.00 36.25 15.01
CA ASN A 498 4.20 35.86 13.63
C ASN A 498 2.87 35.42 13.00
N ARG A 499 2.13 34.55 13.71
CA ARG A 499 0.82 34.06 13.26
C ARG A 499 -0.19 35.19 13.05
N LEU A 500 -0.25 36.15 13.97
CA LEU A 500 -1.08 37.34 13.82
C LEU A 500 -0.61 38.25 12.67
N GLY A 501 0.71 38.41 12.52
CA GLY A 501 1.33 39.38 11.63
C GLY A 501 1.16 39.10 10.14
N TRP A 502 0.95 37.84 9.73
CA TRP A 502 0.70 37.51 8.32
C TRP A 502 -0.78 37.42 7.95
N LEU A 503 -1.71 37.49 8.92
CA LEU A 503 -3.14 37.46 8.61
C LEU A 503 -3.54 38.68 7.76
N PRO A 504 -4.33 38.48 6.71
CA PRO A 504 -4.80 39.59 5.87
C PRO A 504 -5.78 40.49 6.64
N ALA A 505 -5.81 41.78 6.30
CA ALA A 505 -6.62 42.78 7.00
C ALA A 505 -8.12 42.43 7.00
N GLU A 506 -8.61 41.81 5.92
CA GLU A 506 -9.98 41.36 5.79
C GLU A 506 -10.35 40.29 6.81
N ALA A 507 -9.40 39.45 7.23
CA ALA A 507 -9.61 38.45 8.27
C ALA A 507 -9.58 39.08 9.66
N LEU A 508 -8.61 39.96 9.92
CA LEU A 508 -8.52 40.69 11.19
C LEU A 508 -9.76 41.55 11.45
N ALA A 509 -10.34 42.13 10.41
CA ALA A 509 -11.59 42.90 10.50
C ALA A 509 -12.80 42.07 10.98
N LEU A 510 -12.75 40.74 10.85
CA LEU A 510 -13.83 39.86 11.34
C LEU A 510 -13.86 39.75 12.87
N ALA A 511 -12.75 40.06 13.55
CA ALA A 511 -12.60 40.01 15.00
C ALA A 511 -12.03 41.34 15.53
N GLU A 512 -12.53 42.48 15.03
CA GLU A 512 -11.98 43.82 15.32
C GLU A 512 -11.83 44.10 16.82
N ASP A 513 -12.84 43.76 17.62
CA ASP A 513 -12.83 43.98 19.06
C ASP A 513 -11.72 43.18 19.76
N ASP A 514 -11.53 41.92 19.39
CA ASP A 514 -10.46 41.07 19.91
C ASP A 514 -9.09 41.61 19.47
N VAL A 515 -8.95 42.03 18.20
CA VAL A 515 -7.70 42.59 17.66
C VAL A 515 -7.33 43.87 18.40
N ARG A 516 -8.30 44.74 18.66
CA ARG A 516 -8.12 45.96 19.44
C ARG A 516 -7.70 45.66 20.87
N ALA A 517 -8.30 44.65 21.50
CA ALA A 517 -7.92 44.20 22.83
C ALA A 517 -6.49 43.63 22.86
N ALA A 518 -6.12 42.81 21.88
CA ALA A 518 -4.77 42.25 21.76
C ALA A 518 -3.71 43.33 21.57
N VAL A 519 -3.91 44.27 20.63
CA VAL A 519 -2.96 45.38 20.41
C VAL A 519 -2.84 46.29 21.63
N GLY A 520 -3.91 46.43 22.43
CA GLY A 520 -3.91 47.18 23.69
C GLY A 520 -3.37 46.43 24.90
N THR A 521 -2.95 45.17 24.76
CA THR A 521 -2.51 44.34 25.89
C THR A 521 -1.15 44.82 26.42
N ASP A 522 -1.09 45.11 27.72
CA ASP A 522 0.17 45.35 28.42
C ASP A 522 0.95 44.03 28.54
N LEU A 523 2.13 43.97 27.93
CA LEU A 523 3.01 42.81 27.98
C LEU A 523 3.82 42.73 29.28
N ALA A 524 3.88 43.78 30.09
CA ALA A 524 4.65 43.78 31.33
C ALA A 524 4.19 42.70 32.33
N PRO A 525 2.87 42.46 32.56
CA PRO A 525 2.39 41.34 33.36
C PRO A 525 2.75 39.97 32.78
N VAL A 526 2.72 39.81 31.44
CA VAL A 526 3.09 38.55 30.77
C VAL A 526 4.57 38.25 30.99
N LEU A 527 5.42 39.26 30.81
CA LEU A 527 6.85 39.18 31.08
C LEU A 527 7.12 38.88 32.56
N ALA A 528 6.51 39.64 33.47
CA ALA A 528 6.69 39.44 34.91
C ALA A 528 6.25 38.05 35.38
N ARG A 529 5.14 37.52 34.84
CA ARG A 529 4.70 36.14 35.10
C ARG A 529 5.70 35.12 34.56
N THR A 530 6.16 35.30 33.33
CA THR A 530 7.14 34.39 32.72
C THR A 530 8.45 34.38 33.51
N LEU A 531 8.99 35.55 33.87
CA LEU A 531 10.22 35.66 34.67
C LEU A 531 10.10 35.07 36.08
N ARG A 532 8.90 35.05 36.67
CA ARG A 532 8.65 34.42 37.98
C ARG A 532 8.48 32.91 37.87
N ALA A 533 7.88 32.43 36.77
CA ALA A 533 7.64 31.02 36.55
C ALA A 533 8.90 30.28 36.05
N GLY A 534 9.84 31.02 35.45
CA GLY A 534 11.01 30.45 34.77
C GLY A 534 10.65 29.92 33.39
N LEU A 535 11.68 29.65 32.59
CA LEU A 535 11.59 29.01 31.28
C LEU A 535 12.07 27.56 31.34
N PHE A 536 11.55 26.71 30.46
CA PHE A 536 12.07 25.34 30.32
C PHE A 536 13.56 25.35 29.94
N ASP A 537 13.96 26.34 29.14
CA ASP A 537 15.35 26.57 28.72
C ASP A 537 16.30 26.84 29.91
N GLU A 538 15.79 27.20 31.10
CA GLU A 538 16.59 27.38 32.31
C GLU A 538 16.98 26.05 32.97
N LEU A 539 16.32 24.93 32.62
CA LEU A 539 16.57 23.64 33.26
C LEU A 539 17.92 23.03 32.90
N GLY A 540 18.53 23.45 31.78
CA GLY A 540 19.89 23.11 31.34
C GLY A 540 20.14 21.61 31.14
N TRP A 541 20.71 21.21 30.00
CA TRP A 541 21.21 19.85 29.83
C TRP A 541 22.57 19.92 29.14
N PRO A 542 23.67 19.90 29.91
CA PRO A 542 25.00 20.17 29.36
C PRO A 542 25.39 19.26 28.18
N ALA A 543 25.01 17.98 28.22
CA ALA A 543 25.28 17.05 27.13
C ALA A 543 24.51 17.40 25.85
N TRP A 544 23.27 17.89 25.97
CA TRP A 544 22.47 18.38 24.85
C TRP A 544 23.02 19.69 24.29
N GLU A 545 23.38 20.64 25.15
CA GLU A 545 23.97 21.92 24.75
C GLU A 545 25.30 21.72 24.01
N GLU A 546 26.15 20.82 24.50
CA GLU A 546 27.41 20.48 23.83
C GLU A 546 27.16 19.77 22.49
N ALA A 547 26.22 18.82 22.45
CA ALA A 547 25.89 18.10 21.22
C ALA A 547 25.34 19.03 20.14
N THR A 548 24.33 19.85 20.46
CA THR A 548 23.72 20.79 19.49
C THR A 548 24.72 21.83 18.99
N ALA A 549 25.59 22.37 19.86
CA ALA A 549 26.63 23.32 19.46
C ALA A 549 27.71 22.72 18.55
N ALA A 550 27.96 21.41 18.64
CA ALA A 550 28.98 20.71 17.85
C ALA A 550 28.44 20.09 16.55
N LEU A 551 27.17 19.68 16.52
CA LEU A 551 26.60 18.86 15.44
C LEU A 551 25.99 19.69 14.30
N VAL A 552 25.52 20.91 14.59
CA VAL A 552 24.90 21.80 13.60
C VAL A 552 25.32 23.27 13.81
N PRO A 553 25.19 24.14 12.79
CA PRO A 553 25.35 25.58 12.97
C PRO A 553 24.38 26.15 14.00
N LYS A 554 24.82 27.17 14.74
CA LYS A 554 24.03 27.82 15.80
C LYS A 554 22.70 28.41 15.31
N ASP A 555 22.62 28.82 14.05
CA ASP A 555 21.43 29.35 13.40
C ASP A 555 20.53 28.27 12.80
N ARG A 556 20.83 26.98 13.03
CA ARG A 556 20.12 25.81 12.51
C ARG A 556 20.01 24.68 13.54
N VAL A 557 19.72 25.02 14.79
CA VAL A 557 19.56 24.03 15.86
C VAL A 557 18.37 23.11 15.59
N GLU A 558 17.40 23.58 14.82
CA GLU A 558 16.25 22.82 14.33
C GLU A 558 16.62 21.67 13.38
N ASP A 559 17.74 21.76 12.66
CA ASP A 559 18.24 20.70 11.76
C ASP A 559 18.86 19.51 12.54
N VAL A 560 18.89 19.56 13.88
CA VAL A 560 19.38 18.45 14.72
C VAL A 560 18.41 17.29 14.61
N ILE A 561 18.94 16.10 14.30
CA ILE A 561 18.17 14.87 14.25
C ILE A 561 18.21 14.21 15.63
N VAL A 562 17.04 13.86 16.14
CA VAL A 562 16.89 13.14 17.42
C VAL A 562 16.29 11.76 17.22
N ALA A 563 16.68 10.82 18.07
CA ALA A 563 16.12 9.47 18.11
C ALA A 563 16.09 8.91 19.53
N ASP A 564 15.02 8.19 19.88
CA ASP A 564 14.87 7.60 21.21
C ASP A 564 15.89 6.48 21.47
N ALA A 565 16.53 6.56 22.64
CA ALA A 565 17.36 5.52 23.24
C ALA A 565 17.13 5.43 24.77
N TRP A 566 15.92 5.72 25.26
CA TRP A 566 15.58 5.84 26.68
C TRP A 566 16.26 4.79 27.57
N PRO A 567 16.94 5.18 28.66
CA PRO A 567 16.98 6.52 29.25
C PRO A 567 17.93 7.52 28.57
N HIS A 568 18.57 7.14 27.47
CA HIS A 568 19.44 8.01 26.67
C HIS A 568 18.68 8.68 25.51
N LEU A 569 19.33 9.62 24.85
CA LEU A 569 18.88 10.23 23.61
C LEU A 569 20.00 10.14 22.58
N VAL A 570 19.68 9.74 21.34
CA VAL A 570 20.62 9.89 20.23
C VAL A 570 20.37 11.26 19.59
N VAL A 571 21.45 12.00 19.39
CA VAL A 571 21.46 13.33 18.77
C VAL A 571 22.45 13.30 17.63
N ALA A 572 22.04 13.70 16.43
CA ALA A 572 22.87 13.63 15.23
C ALA A 572 22.77 14.91 14.39
N GLY A 573 23.89 15.25 13.76
CA GLY A 573 23.93 16.20 12.64
C GLY A 573 24.26 15.46 11.34
N GLY A 574 24.64 16.21 10.30
CA GLY A 574 24.95 15.61 9.00
C GLY A 574 26.19 14.71 8.97
N ALA A 575 27.12 14.87 9.93
CA ALA A 575 28.43 14.20 9.92
C ALA A 575 28.71 13.33 11.15
N GLN A 576 28.02 13.51 12.26
CA GLN A 576 28.30 12.83 13.52
C GLN A 576 27.00 12.56 14.28
N ALA A 577 26.97 11.48 15.05
CA ALA A 577 25.93 11.17 16.03
C ALA A 577 26.54 10.98 17.41
N ARG A 578 25.76 11.33 18.44
CA ARG A 578 26.10 11.18 19.86
C ARG A 578 24.97 10.49 20.60
N VAL A 579 25.29 9.58 21.49
CA VAL A 579 24.35 9.04 22.48
C VAL A 579 24.61 9.80 23.78
N ILE A 580 23.64 10.59 24.22
CA ILE A 580 23.74 11.40 25.43
C ILE A 580 22.82 10.85 26.52
N GLY A 581 23.29 10.89 27.75
CA GLY A 581 22.54 10.54 28.96
C GLY A 581 22.40 11.75 29.89
N ALA A 582 21.88 11.52 31.09
CA ALA A 582 21.68 12.57 32.07
C ALA A 582 22.99 13.31 32.43
N ASP A 583 24.08 12.56 32.60
CA ASP A 583 25.35 13.10 33.12
C ASP A 583 26.40 13.44 32.04
N GLY A 584 26.15 13.13 30.77
CA GLY A 584 27.13 13.35 29.71
C GLY A 584 26.91 12.57 28.43
N THR A 585 27.89 12.64 27.52
CA THR A 585 27.90 11.86 26.28
C THR A 585 28.47 10.46 26.54
N LEU A 586 27.72 9.41 26.21
CA LEU A 586 28.14 8.01 26.35
C LEU A 586 28.91 7.51 25.14
N LEU A 587 28.49 7.92 23.94
CA LEU A 587 29.06 7.44 22.68
C LEU A 587 29.07 8.59 21.67
N THR A 588 30.14 8.70 20.89
CA THR A 588 30.27 9.63 19.76
C THR A 588 30.74 8.84 18.55
N HIS A 589 30.09 9.05 17.40
CA HIS A 589 30.35 8.29 16.18
C HIS A 589 30.27 9.17 14.94
N ASP A 590 31.30 9.12 14.10
CA ASP A 590 31.33 9.82 12.82
C ASP A 590 30.55 9.03 11.75
N LEU A 591 29.52 9.66 11.19
CA LEU A 591 28.58 9.02 10.29
C LEU A 591 29.22 8.67 8.95
N ARG A 592 28.93 7.46 8.46
CA ARG A 592 29.29 6.96 7.13
C ARG A 592 28.08 6.91 6.20
N LEU A 593 27.28 7.97 6.19
CA LEU A 593 26.10 8.05 5.33
C LEU A 593 26.50 8.39 3.88
N PRO A 594 26.01 7.65 2.87
CA PRO A 594 26.33 7.92 1.47
C PRO A 594 25.65 9.21 0.98
N ALA A 595 26.46 10.11 0.41
CA ALA A 595 25.94 11.31 -0.24
C ALA A 595 24.96 10.94 -1.37
N ASN A 596 23.80 11.60 -1.40
CA ASN A 596 22.74 11.43 -2.40
C ASN A 596 22.02 10.07 -2.46
N ASP A 597 22.24 9.16 -1.51
CA ASP A 597 21.53 7.89 -1.47
C ASP A 597 20.51 7.79 -0.32
N VAL A 598 20.62 8.64 0.70
CA VAL A 598 19.68 8.71 1.82
C VAL A 598 18.35 9.36 1.41
N ALA A 599 17.23 8.68 1.67
CA ALA A 599 15.88 9.21 1.54
C ALA A 599 15.26 9.49 2.92
N GLY A 600 14.95 10.76 3.19
CA GLY A 600 14.48 11.21 4.50
C GLY A 600 15.60 11.24 5.55
N ASP A 601 15.22 11.25 6.83
CA ASP A 601 16.16 11.27 7.95
C ASP A 601 16.71 9.86 8.22
N PRO A 602 18.01 9.70 8.54
CA PRO A 602 18.56 8.44 9.02
C PRO A 602 17.95 8.03 10.36
N GLY A 603 17.85 6.73 10.61
CA GLY A 603 17.40 6.17 11.87
C GLY A 603 18.56 5.68 12.75
N PHE A 604 18.31 5.64 14.06
CA PHE A 604 19.30 5.22 15.06
C PHE A 604 18.68 4.30 16.12
N HIS A 605 19.43 3.26 16.52
CA HIS A 605 19.17 2.52 17.75
C HIS A 605 20.45 2.40 18.58
N HIS A 606 20.36 2.68 19.87
CA HIS A 606 21.44 2.36 20.82
C HIS A 606 21.04 1.11 21.63
N VAL A 607 21.79 0.03 21.45
CA VAL A 607 21.50 -1.30 22.00
C VAL A 607 22.79 -1.88 22.56
N ASP A 608 22.80 -2.27 23.83
CA ASP A 608 23.94 -2.92 24.50
C ASP A 608 25.28 -2.18 24.34
N GLY A 609 25.25 -0.83 24.32
CA GLY A 609 26.43 0.00 24.13
C GLY A 609 26.85 0.18 22.66
N GLU A 610 26.16 -0.43 21.71
CA GLU A 610 26.37 -0.23 20.29
C GLU A 610 25.32 0.68 19.65
N LEU A 611 25.76 1.54 18.73
CA LEU A 611 24.89 2.35 17.89
C LEU A 611 24.68 1.67 16.52
N LEU A 612 23.44 1.35 16.17
CA LEU A 612 23.01 1.04 14.82
C LEU A 612 22.64 2.34 14.09
N VAL A 613 23.23 2.56 12.92
CA VAL A 613 22.90 3.66 12.00
C VAL A 613 22.28 3.06 10.75
N TYR A 614 21.09 3.52 10.36
CA TYR A 614 20.39 2.99 9.19
C TYR A 614 19.61 4.05 8.41
N TRP A 615 19.29 3.79 7.15
CA TRP A 615 18.57 4.71 6.28
C TRP A 615 17.84 3.99 5.15
N ASN A 616 16.82 4.64 4.59
CA ASN A 616 16.24 4.22 3.32
C ASN A 616 17.15 4.67 2.18
N SER A 617 17.71 3.71 1.44
CA SER A 617 18.41 3.97 0.18
C SER A 617 17.41 4.27 -0.92
N ARG A 618 17.72 5.28 -1.75
CA ARG A 618 16.97 5.60 -2.97
C ARG A 618 17.02 4.49 -4.03
N LYS A 619 17.94 3.52 -3.88
CA LYS A 619 18.19 2.46 -4.86
C LYS A 619 17.99 1.06 -4.28
N ASP A 620 18.50 0.82 -3.08
CA ASP A 620 18.75 -0.53 -2.57
C ASP A 620 17.95 -0.86 -1.29
N GLY A 621 16.82 -0.17 -1.07
CA GLY A 621 15.95 -0.42 0.09
C GLY A 621 16.58 -0.01 1.42
N LEU A 622 16.30 -0.73 2.50
CA LEU A 622 16.81 -0.39 3.84
C LEU A 622 18.27 -0.83 4.00
N ARG A 623 19.14 0.11 4.39
CA ARG A 623 20.58 -0.11 4.53
C ARG A 623 21.04 0.39 5.90
N GLY A 624 22.10 -0.20 6.45
CA GLY A 624 22.66 0.28 7.70
C GLY A 624 23.94 -0.44 8.12
N TYR A 625 24.51 0.00 9.23
CA TYR A 625 25.70 -0.58 9.84
C TYR A 625 25.70 -0.36 11.36
N TRP A 626 26.35 -1.26 12.08
CA TRP A 626 26.65 -1.08 13.50
C TRP A 626 27.97 -0.28 13.64
N HIS A 627 28.02 0.68 14.55
CA HIS A 627 29.14 1.63 14.65
C HIS A 627 30.51 0.94 14.87
N SER A 628 30.51 -0.21 15.55
CA SER A 628 31.70 -1.06 15.77
C SER A 628 32.24 -1.69 14.48
N ARG A 629 31.43 -1.71 13.41
CA ARG A 629 31.73 -2.26 12.07
C ARG A 629 31.25 -1.30 10.97
N ALA A 630 31.55 -0.01 11.11
CA ALA A 630 31.02 1.04 10.24
C ALA A 630 31.46 0.98 8.76
N ASP A 631 32.48 0.18 8.45
CA ASP A 631 32.93 -0.12 7.09
C ASP A 631 32.04 -1.15 6.37
N ARG A 632 31.21 -1.89 7.12
CA ARG A 632 30.34 -2.94 6.60
C ARG A 632 28.88 -2.49 6.55
N VAL A 633 28.48 -1.90 5.43
CA VAL A 633 27.07 -1.57 5.16
C VAL A 633 26.30 -2.81 4.71
N GLU A 634 25.27 -3.18 5.45
CA GLU A 634 24.44 -4.36 5.23
C GLU A 634 23.05 -3.95 4.71
N SER A 635 22.38 -4.87 4.01
CA SER A 635 20.93 -4.73 3.75
C SER A 635 20.18 -5.11 5.02
N LEU A 636 19.28 -4.25 5.45
CA LEU A 636 18.40 -4.50 6.59
C LEU A 636 17.02 -4.94 6.10
N GLN A 637 16.29 -5.64 6.97
CA GLN A 637 14.89 -6.03 6.75
C GLN A 637 14.01 -5.38 7.83
N GLY A 638 12.70 -5.31 7.59
CA GLY A 638 11.73 -4.81 8.58
C GLY A 638 11.13 -3.45 8.22
N SER A 639 10.81 -2.65 9.23
CA SER A 639 10.14 -1.37 9.06
C SER A 639 10.96 -0.38 8.23
N HIS A 640 10.35 0.20 7.21
CA HIS A 640 10.93 1.30 6.42
C HIS A 640 10.83 2.67 7.12
N ARG A 641 10.22 2.75 8.30
CA ARG A 641 10.20 3.99 9.08
C ARG A 641 11.52 4.14 9.82
N THR A 642 12.27 5.18 9.48
CA THR A 642 13.50 5.51 10.19
C THR A 642 13.18 6.16 11.54
N ARG A 643 13.88 5.73 12.58
CA ARG A 643 13.82 6.26 13.93
C ARG A 643 14.77 7.45 14.06
N GLY A 644 14.49 8.50 13.30
CA GLY A 644 15.21 9.77 13.36
C GLY A 644 14.31 10.85 12.81
N THR A 645 14.31 12.00 13.46
CA THR A 645 13.49 13.14 13.03
C THR A 645 14.21 14.43 13.39
N GLU A 646 14.29 15.34 12.43
CA GLU A 646 14.74 16.72 12.67
C GLU A 646 13.84 17.41 13.72
N MET A 647 14.43 18.31 14.51
CA MET A 647 13.75 18.91 15.66
C MET A 647 12.57 19.81 15.27
N ASP A 648 12.54 20.38 14.07
CA ASP A 648 11.39 21.12 13.52
C ASP A 648 10.17 20.24 13.24
N TRP A 649 10.38 18.94 12.97
CA TRP A 649 9.33 17.95 12.75
C TRP A 649 8.98 17.14 14.00
N TYR A 650 9.79 17.22 15.06
CA TYR A 650 9.58 16.46 16.29
C TYR A 650 8.35 16.96 17.06
N ARG A 651 7.43 16.03 17.40
CA ARG A 651 6.16 16.35 18.08
C ARG A 651 6.05 15.80 19.50
N GLY A 652 7.15 15.33 20.08
CA GLY A 652 7.12 14.75 21.43
C GLY A 652 6.53 13.33 21.51
N ASP A 653 6.34 12.66 20.37
CA ASP A 653 5.55 11.43 20.24
C ASP A 653 6.37 10.20 19.80
N PHE A 654 7.69 10.24 19.95
CA PHE A 654 8.54 9.09 19.60
C PHE A 654 8.09 7.81 20.33
N PRO A 655 7.95 6.69 19.61
CA PRO A 655 7.82 5.38 20.24
C PRO A 655 9.07 5.11 21.06
N ILE A 656 8.91 4.96 22.37
CA ILE A 656 10.02 4.68 23.25
C ILE A 656 10.29 3.19 23.32
N THR A 657 11.55 2.84 23.20
CA THR A 657 12.09 1.49 23.34
C THR A 657 12.75 1.38 24.74
N LEU A 658 13.00 0.17 25.26
CA LEU A 658 13.57 0.00 26.61
C LEU A 658 14.65 -1.08 26.64
N PRO A 659 15.80 -0.87 27.30
CA PRO A 659 16.81 -1.92 27.47
C PRO A 659 16.24 -3.05 28.33
N LEU A 660 16.63 -4.28 28.03
CA LEU A 660 16.26 -5.46 28.81
C LEU A 660 17.42 -5.88 29.73
N PRO A 661 17.14 -6.43 30.93
CA PRO A 661 18.17 -6.91 31.85
C PRO A 661 19.11 -7.97 31.25
N ASP A 662 18.57 -8.83 30.39
CA ASP A 662 19.30 -9.95 29.76
C ASP A 662 19.98 -9.55 28.43
N GLY A 663 20.03 -8.25 28.12
CA GLY A 663 20.55 -7.70 26.87
C GLY A 663 19.49 -7.49 25.81
N GLY A 664 19.81 -6.62 24.85
CA GLY A 664 18.89 -6.16 23.82
C GLY A 664 17.93 -5.07 24.31
N ARG A 665 17.07 -4.63 23.40
CA ARG A 665 16.14 -3.52 23.61
C ARG A 665 14.78 -3.85 23.01
N THR A 666 13.73 -3.82 23.83
CA THR A 666 12.36 -4.06 23.38
C THR A 666 11.79 -2.87 22.63
N THR A 667 11.11 -3.14 21.52
CA THR A 667 10.36 -2.16 20.70
C THR A 667 8.86 -2.21 20.91
N GLY A 668 8.38 -3.15 21.74
CA GLY A 668 6.96 -3.47 21.88
C GLY A 668 6.41 -4.32 20.73
N ARG A 669 7.24 -4.68 19.75
CA ARG A 669 6.95 -5.75 18.78
C ARG A 669 8.21 -6.61 18.52
N GLY A 670 8.83 -7.06 19.60
CA GLY A 670 10.08 -7.84 19.59
C GLY A 670 11.23 -7.13 20.30
N VAL A 671 12.40 -7.77 20.24
CA VAL A 671 13.65 -7.29 20.85
C VAL A 671 14.69 -7.13 19.75
N LEU A 672 15.37 -5.99 19.76
CA LEU A 672 16.53 -5.73 18.91
C LEU A 672 17.81 -6.00 19.72
N HIS A 673 18.72 -6.78 19.15
CA HIS A 673 20.03 -7.08 19.72
C HIS A 673 21.16 -6.46 18.88
N ALA A 674 22.31 -6.23 19.53
CA ALA A 674 23.52 -5.78 18.84
C ALA A 674 23.92 -6.79 17.74
N GLY A 675 24.14 -6.28 16.53
CA GLY A 675 24.49 -7.08 15.36
C GLY A 675 23.33 -7.53 14.48
N ASP A 676 22.08 -7.33 14.91
CA ASP A 676 20.90 -7.70 14.12
C ASP A 676 20.83 -6.95 12.77
N THR A 677 20.25 -7.62 11.78
CA THR A 677 19.97 -7.08 10.44
C THR A 677 18.47 -6.98 10.13
N THR A 678 17.61 -7.18 11.12
CA THR A 678 16.15 -7.10 10.98
C THR A 678 15.60 -6.19 12.06
N LEU A 679 14.96 -5.11 11.65
CA LEU A 679 14.39 -4.09 12.52
C LEU A 679 12.95 -4.47 12.89
N PRO A 680 12.63 -4.67 14.17
CA PRO A 680 11.25 -4.88 14.62
C PRO A 680 10.37 -3.66 14.32
N ASP A 681 9.06 -3.86 14.16
CA ASP A 681 8.14 -2.72 14.25
C ASP A 681 8.08 -2.21 15.69
N GLU A 682 7.43 -1.07 15.88
CA GLU A 682 7.44 -0.37 17.16
C GLU A 682 6.02 -0.09 17.64
N ARG A 683 5.84 -0.18 18.96
CA ARG A 683 4.58 0.18 19.63
C ARG A 683 4.87 1.03 20.85
N PRO A 684 3.94 1.93 21.23
CA PRO A 684 4.02 2.61 22.52
C PRO A 684 4.19 1.62 23.66
N LEU A 685 5.15 1.87 24.55
CA LEU A 685 5.52 1.02 25.67
C LEU A 685 5.34 1.73 27.03
N LEU A 686 4.94 0.96 28.04
CA LEU A 686 5.00 1.31 29.45
C LEU A 686 5.78 0.25 30.23
N PHE A 687 6.42 0.65 31.31
CA PHE A 687 7.13 -0.24 32.23
C PHE A 687 6.96 0.24 33.66
N ASP A 688 6.57 -0.66 34.57
CA ASP A 688 6.29 -0.35 35.97
C ASP A 688 7.39 -0.77 36.95
N GLY A 689 8.58 -1.12 36.45
CA GLY A 689 9.67 -1.67 37.26
C GLY A 689 9.75 -3.20 37.19
N SER A 690 8.67 -3.88 36.78
CA SER A 690 8.61 -5.34 36.74
C SER A 690 8.02 -5.90 35.45
N SER A 691 7.01 -5.22 34.91
CA SER A 691 6.17 -5.70 33.81
C SER A 691 6.11 -4.66 32.71
N TYR A 692 5.79 -5.11 31.49
CA TYR A 692 5.70 -4.25 30.31
C TYR A 692 4.26 -4.23 29.78
N TRP A 693 3.88 -3.10 29.18
CA TRP A 693 2.63 -2.97 28.44
C TRP A 693 2.84 -2.34 27.07
N VAL A 694 2.08 -2.80 26.08
CA VAL A 694 2.06 -2.23 24.72
C VAL A 694 0.68 -1.72 24.36
N TRP A 695 0.63 -0.63 23.59
CA TRP A 695 -0.62 -0.14 23.01
C TRP A 695 -0.99 -0.94 21.76
N HIS A 696 -2.23 -1.43 21.71
CA HIS A 696 -2.80 -2.12 20.56
C HIS A 696 -3.85 -1.25 19.87
N ALA A 697 -3.56 -0.84 18.64
CA ALA A 697 -4.47 -0.05 17.81
C ALA A 697 -5.07 -0.83 16.62
N ASP A 698 -4.48 -1.98 16.25
CA ASP A 698 -4.69 -2.68 14.97
C ASP A 698 -5.98 -3.53 14.92
N SER A 699 -7.00 -3.21 15.72
CA SER A 699 -8.28 -3.93 15.76
C SER A 699 -9.41 -3.11 15.10
N GLU A 700 -10.22 -3.79 14.28
CA GLU A 700 -11.49 -3.26 13.76
C GLU A 700 -12.50 -3.04 14.89
N ASP A 701 -12.44 -3.88 15.92
CA ASP A 701 -13.18 -3.70 17.16
C ASP A 701 -12.55 -2.59 18.01
N GLN A 702 -13.31 -1.53 18.26
CA GLN A 702 -12.87 -0.40 19.09
C GLN A 702 -12.66 -0.80 20.55
N GLU A 703 -13.41 -1.77 21.07
CA GLU A 703 -13.29 -2.21 22.47
C GLU A 703 -11.99 -2.96 22.74
N ALA A 704 -11.41 -3.58 21.70
CA ALA A 704 -10.12 -4.25 21.77
C ALA A 704 -8.92 -3.29 21.72
N ARG A 705 -9.13 -1.97 21.51
CA ARG A 705 -8.05 -0.98 21.45
C ARG A 705 -7.65 -0.54 22.86
N GLY A 706 -6.38 -0.68 23.20
CA GLY A 706 -5.92 -0.29 24.53
C GLY A 706 -4.54 -0.79 24.91
N TRP A 707 -4.22 -0.68 26.20
CA TRP A 707 -3.00 -1.20 26.79
C TRP A 707 -3.15 -2.69 27.15
N TYR A 708 -2.15 -3.48 26.79
CA TYR A 708 -2.08 -4.92 27.09
C TYR A 708 -0.76 -5.22 27.78
N GLU A 709 -0.79 -6.14 28.73
CA GLU A 709 0.45 -6.76 29.24
C GLU A 709 1.24 -7.36 28.08
N TYR A 710 2.56 -7.32 28.19
CA TYR A 710 3.47 -7.69 27.11
C TYR A 710 4.68 -8.41 27.68
N ASP A 711 5.03 -9.54 27.07
CA ASP A 711 6.29 -10.24 27.34
C ASP A 711 7.28 -9.94 26.19
N PRO A 712 8.36 -9.18 26.45
CA PRO A 712 9.39 -8.91 25.45
C PRO A 712 10.04 -10.17 24.87
N ALA A 713 10.23 -11.22 25.67
CA ALA A 713 10.98 -12.40 25.25
C ALA A 713 10.21 -13.23 24.20
N THR A 714 8.90 -13.35 24.37
CA THR A 714 8.02 -14.12 23.47
C THR A 714 7.31 -13.25 22.44
N ASN A 715 7.31 -11.93 22.61
CA ASN A 715 6.52 -10.97 21.83
C ASN A 715 4.99 -11.25 21.92
N GLU A 716 4.55 -11.89 23.00
CA GLU A 716 3.15 -12.23 23.22
C GLU A 716 2.43 -11.14 24.04
N ARG A 717 1.14 -10.99 23.77
CA ARG A 717 0.26 -10.08 24.51
C ARG A 717 -0.49 -10.88 25.58
N GLY A 718 -0.49 -10.36 26.79
CA GLY A 718 -1.30 -10.83 27.91
C GLY A 718 -2.67 -10.16 27.96
N ARG A 719 -3.19 -9.98 29.18
CA ARG A 719 -4.51 -9.37 29.42
C ARG A 719 -4.49 -7.86 29.14
N MET A 720 -5.64 -7.34 28.70
CA MET A 720 -5.87 -5.90 28.61
C MET A 720 -5.86 -5.29 30.01
N SER A 721 -4.90 -4.40 30.28
CA SER A 721 -4.73 -3.75 31.59
C SER A 721 -3.80 -2.54 31.49
N ARG A 722 -3.61 -1.82 32.60
CA ARG A 722 -2.67 -0.71 32.73
C ARG A 722 -1.86 -0.88 34.02
N PRO A 723 -0.64 -0.30 34.12
CA PRO A 723 0.07 -0.19 35.39
C PRO A 723 -0.82 0.43 36.48
N ALA A 724 -0.69 -0.02 37.72
CA ALA A 724 -1.55 0.40 38.84
C ALA A 724 -1.65 1.93 38.98
N PHE A 725 -0.52 2.64 38.85
CA PHE A 725 -0.48 4.10 38.90
C PHE A 725 -1.42 4.78 37.89
N LEU A 726 -1.50 4.23 36.67
CA LEU A 726 -2.37 4.75 35.60
C LEU A 726 -3.80 4.23 35.72
N ALA A 727 -3.99 3.00 36.19
CA ALA A 727 -5.32 2.44 36.46
C ALA A 727 -6.06 3.24 37.55
N ASP A 728 -5.32 3.74 38.55
CA ASP A 728 -5.83 4.52 39.67
C ASP A 728 -6.01 6.01 39.37
N ALA A 729 -5.77 6.46 38.12
CA ALA A 729 -5.78 7.89 37.77
C ALA A 729 -7.10 8.61 38.10
N LEU A 730 -8.22 7.90 38.02
CA LEU A 730 -9.56 8.45 38.28
C LEU A 730 -10.03 8.29 39.73
N ARG A 731 -9.27 7.61 40.60
CA ARG A 731 -9.71 7.29 41.96
C ARG A 731 -10.06 8.54 42.77
N ASP A 732 -9.24 9.58 42.66
CA ASP A 732 -9.39 10.85 43.38
C ASP A 732 -9.78 12.00 42.43
N ALA A 733 -10.38 11.68 41.28
CA ALA A 733 -10.86 12.65 40.31
C ALA A 733 -12.36 12.96 40.55
N PRO A 734 -12.80 14.22 40.34
CA PRO A 734 -14.22 14.56 40.37
C PRO A 734 -15.07 13.68 39.45
N GLU A 735 -16.32 13.44 39.82
CA GLU A 735 -17.28 12.72 38.97
C GLU A 735 -17.39 13.41 37.60
N GLY A 736 -17.39 12.62 36.52
CA GLY A 736 -17.36 13.11 35.14
C GLY A 736 -15.95 13.32 34.56
N SER A 737 -14.88 13.07 35.33
CA SER A 737 -13.51 13.12 34.80
C SER A 737 -13.18 11.91 33.91
N GLY A 738 -12.36 12.13 32.87
CA GLY A 738 -11.88 11.09 31.95
C GLY A 738 -10.38 10.86 32.05
N TYR A 739 -9.91 9.63 31.76
CA TYR A 739 -8.48 9.36 31.63
C TYR A 739 -7.98 9.90 30.29
N ALA A 740 -7.02 10.84 30.33
CA ALA A 740 -6.50 11.52 29.14
C ALA A 740 -5.16 10.95 28.65
N GLY A 741 -4.42 10.24 29.51
CA GLY A 741 -3.17 9.59 29.13
C GLY A 741 -2.18 9.44 30.28
N GLY A 742 -1.02 8.88 29.98
CA GLY A 742 0.04 8.72 30.97
C GLY A 742 1.23 7.92 30.45
N ARG A 743 2.33 7.98 31.20
CA ARG A 743 3.58 7.26 30.95
C ARG A 743 4.17 6.74 32.26
N LEU A 744 4.86 5.62 32.19
CA LEU A 744 5.59 5.02 33.29
C LEU A 744 6.83 4.33 32.74
N ARG A 745 8.03 4.70 33.21
CA ARG A 745 9.32 4.31 32.62
C ARG A 745 10.43 4.29 33.68
N PRO A 746 11.57 3.62 33.40
CA PRO A 746 12.78 3.74 34.22
C PRO A 746 13.20 5.21 34.35
N ALA A 747 13.58 5.61 35.56
CA ALA A 747 14.15 6.94 35.79
C ALA A 747 15.55 7.04 35.17
N PRO A 748 15.88 8.15 34.49
CA PRO A 748 17.20 8.35 33.90
C PRO A 748 18.28 8.63 34.95
N THR A 749 17.88 9.13 36.13
CA THR A 749 18.75 9.42 37.28
C THR A 749 18.20 8.76 38.54
N ALA A 750 19.08 8.46 39.49
CA ALA A 750 18.67 7.98 40.82
C ALA A 750 18.25 9.13 41.75
N GLU A 751 18.86 10.30 41.58
CA GLU A 751 18.58 11.49 42.38
C GLU A 751 17.46 12.35 41.74
N PRO A 752 16.66 13.06 42.56
CA PRO A 752 15.71 14.04 42.07
C PRO A 752 16.40 15.14 41.25
N THR A 753 15.83 15.45 40.10
CA THR A 753 16.23 16.58 39.25
C THR A 753 15.08 17.57 39.13
N PRO A 754 15.32 18.80 38.66
CA PRO A 754 14.24 19.74 38.35
C PRO A 754 13.18 19.19 37.40
N ALA A 755 13.54 18.22 36.53
CA ALA A 755 12.64 17.64 35.53
C ALA A 755 11.87 16.42 36.03
N CYS A 756 12.39 15.68 37.02
CA CYS A 756 11.71 14.50 37.57
C CYS A 756 12.20 14.14 38.97
N THR A 757 11.29 13.65 39.81
CA THR A 757 11.62 13.02 41.09
C THR A 757 11.43 11.50 40.95
N PRO A 758 12.50 10.69 40.91
CA PRO A 758 12.40 9.24 40.81
C PRO A 758 11.68 8.63 42.03
N VAL A 759 10.77 7.69 41.80
CA VAL A 759 10.11 6.89 42.84
C VAL A 759 10.36 5.41 42.52
N ASN A 760 11.06 4.72 43.41
CA ASN A 760 11.47 3.31 43.21
C ASN A 760 12.19 3.06 41.87
N GLY A 761 13.03 4.00 41.44
CA GLY A 761 13.76 3.90 40.16
C GLY A 761 12.92 4.18 38.92
N LEU A 762 11.70 4.72 39.08
CA LEU A 762 10.79 5.04 37.98
C LEU A 762 10.46 6.53 37.93
N THR A 763 10.10 6.99 36.74
CA THR A 763 9.40 8.26 36.52
C THR A 763 8.09 7.99 35.80
N GLY A 764 7.06 8.75 36.13
CA GLY A 764 5.76 8.56 35.52
C GLY A 764 4.91 9.81 35.65
N LEU A 765 3.94 9.91 34.75
CA LEU A 765 2.96 10.98 34.71
C LEU A 765 1.61 10.36 34.33
N ARG A 766 0.54 10.72 35.05
CA ARG A 766 -0.83 10.42 34.67
C ARG A 766 -1.58 11.73 34.42
N VAL A 767 -2.46 11.73 33.43
CA VAL A 767 -3.24 12.91 33.04
C VAL A 767 -4.71 12.52 33.03
N VAL A 768 -5.52 13.33 33.71
CA VAL A 768 -6.98 13.24 33.69
C VAL A 768 -7.56 14.53 33.13
N GLU A 769 -8.62 14.40 32.35
CA GLU A 769 -9.46 15.50 31.91
C GLU A 769 -10.58 15.67 32.93
N LEU A 770 -10.69 16.86 33.51
CA LEU A 770 -11.70 17.22 34.50
C LEU A 770 -13.02 17.62 33.79
N PRO A 771 -14.15 17.67 34.51
CA PRO A 771 -15.46 17.96 33.90
C PRO A 771 -15.57 19.33 33.21
N ASP A 772 -14.71 20.29 33.60
CA ASP A 772 -14.60 21.60 32.98
C ASP A 772 -13.67 21.63 31.75
N GLY A 773 -13.17 20.47 31.33
CA GLY A 773 -12.22 20.30 30.22
C GLY A 773 -10.76 20.61 30.59
N SER A 774 -10.48 21.08 31.81
CA SER A 774 -9.10 21.28 32.26
C SER A 774 -8.38 19.93 32.43
N ARG A 775 -7.05 19.93 32.27
CA ARG A 775 -6.25 18.71 32.40
C ARG A 775 -5.43 18.78 33.67
N ARG A 776 -5.60 17.78 34.55
CA ARG A 776 -4.77 17.60 35.73
C ARG A 776 -3.74 16.52 35.47
N ALA A 777 -2.46 16.89 35.55
CA ALA A 777 -1.34 15.98 35.46
C ALA A 777 -0.76 15.74 36.87
N GLU A 778 -0.38 14.50 37.15
CA GLU A 778 0.22 14.09 38.41
C GLU A 778 1.43 13.18 38.15
N ASP A 779 2.56 13.46 38.78
CA ASP A 779 3.75 12.62 38.69
C ASP A 779 3.72 11.47 39.73
N LEU A 780 4.67 10.54 39.64
CA LEU A 780 4.78 9.45 40.63
C LEU A 780 5.07 9.91 42.06
N ALA A 781 5.66 11.10 42.23
CA ALA A 781 5.98 11.67 43.54
C ALA A 781 4.77 12.39 44.18
N GLY A 782 3.64 12.48 43.46
CA GLY A 782 2.41 13.11 43.92
C GLY A 782 2.35 14.61 43.65
N HIS A 783 3.29 15.18 42.89
CA HIS A 783 3.20 16.56 42.45
C HIS A 783 2.11 16.67 41.39
N THR A 784 1.26 17.70 41.52
CA THR A 784 0.13 17.91 40.61
C THR A 784 0.20 19.29 39.95
N VAL A 785 -0.25 19.35 38.71
CA VAL A 785 -0.47 20.60 37.98
C VAL A 785 -1.78 20.50 37.21
N THR A 786 -2.61 21.54 37.26
CA THR A 786 -3.84 21.63 36.47
C THR A 786 -3.69 22.73 35.44
N VAL A 787 -3.85 22.37 34.16
CA VAL A 787 -3.83 23.31 33.04
C VAL A 787 -5.25 23.51 32.49
N PRO A 788 -5.65 24.74 32.12
CA PRO A 788 -6.96 24.99 31.52
C PRO A 788 -7.18 24.20 30.22
N ALA A 789 -8.44 24.00 29.82
CA ALA A 789 -8.81 23.28 28.60
C ALA A 789 -8.16 23.83 27.31
N GLN A 790 -7.85 25.13 27.30
CA GLN A 790 -7.26 25.87 26.17
C GLN A 790 -5.73 26.03 26.26
N ALA A 791 -5.09 25.53 27.31
CA ALA A 791 -3.64 25.57 27.46
C ALA A 791 -3.04 24.29 26.84
N GLY A 792 -2.76 24.33 25.55
CA GLY A 792 -2.19 23.22 24.78
C GLY A 792 -1.95 23.62 23.34
#